data_AF-A0A6A3XJ40-F1
#
_entry.id   AF-A0A6A3XJ40-F1
#
_cell.length_a   1.000
_cell.length_b   1.000
_cell.length_c   1.000
_cell.angle_alpha   90.00
_cell.angle_beta   90.00
_cell.angle_gamma   90.00
#
_symmetry.space_group_name_H-M   'P 1'
#
loop_
_entity.id
_entity.type
_entity.pdbx_description
1 polymer ?
#
loop_
_entity_poly.entity_id
_entity_poly.type
_entity_poly.pdbx_seq_one_letter_code
_entity_poly.pdbx_strand_id
1 'polypeptide(L)'
;MRASALAAILAAGSTTAQDYTITFRSLEETSSSYLHTNDSFVFDGTNSDIAQQLYIRHQAGDIADALELNSIPASVTERLDPLRISFDDLPGLVQRALIWDSGFAISPDNDPVQIWTMENYTMASISVPQENVAEVNCTVLECPQPNGEPAYSSQYCTGSQILNVSRCVADTFEDSGASGFLGVMWSTGGNANMTPHMRLRDHSWIEPTTGAAYELYAIHTVSSADDPTWNQCPANDGYSSLIVPCHKRSEFTDSEIAAMTKPAGSDWVTDWLRAEFAARTPRFNKLLLIPIVLGSLVVVSVVGFVRFYLKRRAKRRKEQMPGDNEDFSHYYGAGESYDAVTSPGMNTDPNFGVSSSSHYESVGSNQTLGILLRSPHLQGNRIPYDNLIFESELSRGASGVVWLCQGVKADDVQAFAEEIELTASLVHPYIVKFVGVAWNNLTNLSLVLDLETDSSPPSNDSFVFDGTHSDIARQLFIRHQANDTRDRIPLTFVPSALKTRLSTLNIDFDDLPGLVQRAVLWDTGFAIAPGNVPVQIWPVGGHTMANITVKMHEVDGVDCDFTNCSQPNNVTAYYTRSCTGYQMGNTSHCVADVFEDKGARGYLGNMWARGGDPDVVPEIVMRDHTWTEDIAEFGGNTTFSVYVVHTIPSLKEAPWSKCPKNGRYVTVSIPCVRRDHFTDAFMAANTTTPTGSAWVTTRLKDEFGRDESSGFVVIILVILTVVALVGAGWFGYRRRAEFLAKRSGGLQPEELLSGVERHQAGNMLRQCGGFEAGTCRRNSDAASPP
;
A
#
# COMPACT_ATOMS: atom_id res chain seq x y z
N MET A 1 61.59 33.32 -2.31
CA MET A 1 62.55 32.18 -2.43
C MET A 1 61.76 31.08 -3.14
N ARG A 2 62.10 30.65 -4.38
CA ARG A 2 63.07 29.57 -4.72
C ARG A 2 62.88 28.30 -3.88
N ALA A 3 62.71 27.08 -4.41
CA ALA A 3 62.46 26.54 -5.78
C ALA A 3 62.04 25.04 -5.61
N SER A 4 61.46 24.23 -6.52
CA SER A 4 61.14 24.23 -7.97
C SER A 4 59.73 23.57 -8.17
N ALA A 5 59.03 23.45 -9.30
CA ALA A 5 59.29 23.34 -10.76
C ALA A 5 59.66 21.92 -11.29
N LEU A 6 59.16 21.59 -12.51
CA LEU A 6 59.17 20.29 -13.25
C LEU A 6 58.13 19.24 -12.79
N ALA A 7 57.44 18.49 -13.66
CA ALA A 7 57.33 18.51 -15.13
C ALA A 7 55.94 18.02 -15.60
N ALA A 8 55.66 18.03 -16.91
CA ALA A 8 54.36 17.69 -17.50
C ALA A 8 54.47 16.78 -18.75
N ILE A 9 53.31 16.35 -19.26
CA ILE A 9 53.07 15.64 -20.54
C ILE A 9 53.46 14.15 -20.55
N LEU A 10 52.44 13.27 -20.54
CA LEU A 10 52.09 12.42 -21.69
C LEU A 10 50.75 11.70 -21.43
N ALA A 11 49.97 11.47 -22.49
CA ALA A 11 48.69 10.75 -22.43
C ALA A 11 48.67 9.62 -23.45
N ALA A 12 48.29 8.41 -23.03
CA ALA A 12 47.95 7.27 -23.88
C ALA A 12 47.31 6.15 -23.02
N GLY A 13 46.46 5.31 -23.64
CA GLY A 13 46.21 3.95 -23.15
C GLY A 13 44.90 3.71 -22.38
N SER A 14 43.84 3.47 -23.15
CA SER A 14 42.81 2.44 -22.98
C SER A 14 42.29 2.06 -21.58
N THR A 15 40.97 2.18 -21.42
CA THR A 15 40.16 1.55 -20.39
C THR A 15 40.30 0.01 -20.36
N THR A 16 40.43 -0.54 -19.16
CA THR A 16 39.96 -1.90 -18.81
C THR A 16 39.28 -1.84 -17.46
N ALA A 17 38.03 -2.31 -17.37
CA ALA A 17 37.31 -2.37 -16.10
C ALA A 17 37.88 -3.48 -15.21
N GLN A 18 37.95 -3.23 -13.90
CA GLN A 18 38.12 -4.24 -12.86
C GLN A 18 37.21 -3.90 -11.68
N ASP A 19 36.55 -4.93 -11.13
CA ASP A 19 35.58 -4.78 -10.06
C ASP A 19 36.20 -4.29 -8.75
N TYR A 20 35.62 -3.26 -8.17
CA TYR A 20 35.90 -2.85 -6.79
C TYR A 20 34.80 -3.36 -5.86
N THR A 21 35.03 -4.53 -5.27
CA THR A 21 34.18 -5.12 -4.23
C THR A 21 34.20 -4.26 -2.97
N ILE A 22 33.23 -3.35 -2.81
CA ILE A 22 33.11 -2.53 -1.60
C ILE A 22 32.51 -3.38 -0.46
N THR A 23 33.38 -3.83 0.45
CA THR A 23 32.97 -4.46 1.69
C THR A 23 32.45 -3.41 2.68
N PHE A 24 31.14 -3.20 2.73
CA PHE A 24 30.52 -2.44 3.83
C PHE A 24 30.65 -3.22 5.14
N ARG A 25 31.12 -2.53 6.19
CA ARG A 25 31.13 -3.08 7.55
C ARG A 25 29.74 -2.93 8.16
N SER A 26 29.19 -4.03 8.66
CA SER A 26 28.07 -4.00 9.60
C SER A 26 28.48 -3.23 10.86
N LEU A 27 27.77 -2.16 11.18
CA LEU A 27 27.74 -1.54 12.50
C LEU A 27 26.26 -1.28 12.84
N GLU A 28 25.80 -2.05 13.82
CA GLU A 28 24.60 -1.89 14.66
C GLU A 28 23.38 -1.14 14.06
N GLU A 29 22.39 -1.92 13.63
CA GLU A 29 20.99 -1.46 13.54
C GLU A 29 20.47 -1.14 14.96
N THR A 30 20.49 0.14 15.34
CA THR A 30 19.68 0.67 16.45
C THR A 30 18.70 1.70 15.94
N SER A 31 17.46 1.65 16.46
CA SER A 31 16.31 2.50 16.13
C SER A 31 15.96 2.63 14.63
N SER A 32 15.03 1.79 14.18
CA SER A 32 14.22 2.07 12.98
C SER A 32 13.28 3.25 13.29
N SER A 33 13.70 4.48 12.97
CA SER A 33 12.91 5.69 13.21
C SER A 33 11.72 5.77 12.25
N TYR A 34 10.52 5.45 12.74
CA TYR A 34 9.28 5.67 12.01
C TYR A 34 8.95 7.17 11.99
N LEU A 35 9.46 7.91 11.00
CA LEU A 35 9.12 9.34 10.83
C LEU A 35 7.67 9.48 10.36
N HIS A 36 6.75 9.54 11.32
CA HIS A 36 5.45 10.21 11.19
C HIS A 36 5.41 11.56 11.94
N THR A 37 6.56 12.01 12.46
CA THR A 37 6.78 13.43 12.77
C THR A 37 6.80 14.22 11.48
N ASN A 38 5.86 15.14 11.31
CA ASN A 38 6.06 16.23 10.37
C ASN A 38 7.24 17.08 10.89
N ASP A 39 8.30 17.27 10.10
CA ASP A 39 9.47 18.07 10.50
C ASP A 39 9.12 19.55 10.78
N SER A 40 7.92 20.01 10.40
CA SER A 40 7.37 21.32 10.75
C SER A 40 6.39 21.31 11.94
N PHE A 41 6.24 20.20 12.66
CA PHE A 41 5.33 20.13 13.82
C PHE A 41 5.92 20.85 15.04
N VAL A 42 5.11 21.72 15.64
CA VAL A 42 5.37 22.33 16.94
C VAL A 42 4.08 22.27 17.75
N PHE A 43 4.17 21.87 19.01
CA PHE A 43 3.04 21.98 19.94
C PHE A 43 3.01 23.36 20.57
N ASP A 44 2.46 24.31 19.81
CA ASP A 44 2.28 25.73 20.13
C ASP A 44 0.80 26.12 20.34
N GLY A 45 -0.11 25.14 20.34
CA GLY A 45 -1.55 25.35 20.48
C GLY A 45 -2.26 25.91 19.23
N THR A 46 -1.59 26.03 18.07
CA THR A 46 -2.26 26.30 16.79
C THR A 46 -3.05 25.09 16.29
N ASN A 47 -2.51 23.89 16.53
CA ASN A 47 -3.11 22.58 16.28
C ASN A 47 -3.54 21.92 17.60
N SER A 48 -4.30 20.82 17.52
CA SER A 48 -4.68 20.00 18.68
C SER A 48 -4.16 18.56 18.58
N ASP A 49 -3.04 18.32 17.89
CA ASP A 49 -2.45 16.97 17.79
C ASP A 49 -1.63 16.62 19.06
N ILE A 50 -2.36 16.50 20.15
CA ILE A 50 -1.89 16.01 21.45
C ILE A 50 -1.27 14.62 21.31
N ALA A 51 -1.76 13.78 20.39
CA ALA A 51 -1.19 12.46 20.13
C ALA A 51 0.22 12.56 19.51
N GLN A 52 0.42 13.41 18.49
CA GLN A 52 1.73 13.63 17.86
C GLN A 52 2.73 14.25 18.86
N GLN A 53 2.29 15.17 19.71
CA GLN A 53 3.13 15.69 20.79
C GLN A 53 3.52 14.61 21.81
N LEU A 54 2.58 13.75 22.24
CA LEU A 54 2.86 12.67 23.18
C LEU A 54 3.77 11.59 22.56
N TYR A 55 3.63 11.32 21.26
CA TYR A 55 4.57 10.49 20.49
C TYR A 55 5.99 11.08 20.52
N ILE A 56 6.13 12.38 20.25
CA ILE A 56 7.43 13.07 20.28
C ILE A 56 8.06 13.02 21.68
N ARG A 57 7.28 13.19 22.75
CA ARG A 57 7.78 13.05 24.13
C ARG A 57 8.22 11.60 24.43
N HIS A 58 7.45 10.61 24.01
CA HIS A 58 7.79 9.19 24.15
C HIS A 58 9.08 8.82 23.39
N GLN A 59 9.25 9.28 22.14
CA GLN A 59 10.49 9.08 21.38
C GLN A 59 11.69 9.84 21.97
N ALA A 60 11.46 10.96 22.67
CA ALA A 60 12.49 11.65 23.45
C ALA A 60 12.90 10.92 24.75
N GLY A 61 12.17 9.86 25.13
CA GLY A 61 12.41 9.08 26.35
C GLY A 61 11.77 9.67 27.62
N ASP A 62 10.82 10.60 27.48
CA ASP A 62 10.00 11.05 28.60
C ASP A 62 9.14 9.91 29.15
N ILE A 63 8.75 10.03 30.42
CA ILE A 63 7.82 9.11 31.09
C ILE A 63 6.75 9.95 31.78
N ALA A 64 5.50 9.53 31.65
CA ALA A 64 4.38 10.03 32.45
C ALA A 64 3.72 8.86 33.18
N ASP A 65 3.14 9.14 34.34
CA ASP A 65 2.37 8.16 35.10
C ASP A 65 1.21 7.61 34.27
N ALA A 66 0.86 6.35 34.54
CA ALA A 66 -0.30 5.69 33.93
C ALA A 66 -1.57 6.51 34.14
N LEU A 67 -2.49 6.43 33.18
CA LEU A 67 -3.74 7.17 33.26
C LEU A 67 -4.72 6.43 34.16
N GLU A 68 -4.89 6.90 35.40
CA GLU A 68 -5.96 6.44 36.27
C GLU A 68 -7.31 6.74 35.61
N LEU A 69 -8.07 5.70 35.28
CA LEU A 69 -9.42 5.77 34.69
C LEU A 69 -10.38 4.88 35.47
N ASN A 70 -11.61 5.36 35.68
CA ASN A 70 -12.67 4.54 36.29
C ASN A 70 -13.12 3.39 35.37
N SER A 71 -13.00 3.56 34.05
CA SER A 71 -13.24 2.53 33.04
C SER A 71 -12.48 2.83 31.75
N ILE A 72 -12.20 1.81 30.95
CA ILE A 72 -11.62 1.96 29.59
C ILE A 72 -12.78 1.99 28.58
N PRO A 73 -12.85 2.97 27.65
CA PRO A 73 -13.94 3.02 26.67
C PRO A 73 -13.96 1.81 25.74
N ALA A 74 -15.15 1.30 25.44
CA ALA A 74 -15.32 0.10 24.62
C ALA A 74 -14.64 0.20 23.23
N SER A 75 -14.68 1.38 22.59
CA SER A 75 -14.01 1.63 21.31
C SER A 75 -12.48 1.68 21.40
N VAL A 76 -11.91 1.99 22.59
CA VAL A 76 -10.47 1.90 22.83
C VAL A 76 -10.05 0.43 22.94
N THR A 77 -10.82 -0.40 23.66
CA THR A 77 -10.59 -1.84 23.73
C THR A 77 -10.75 -2.52 22.37
N GLU A 78 -11.83 -2.22 21.64
CA GLU A 78 -12.10 -2.75 20.29
C GLU A 78 -10.99 -2.40 19.29
N ARG A 79 -10.32 -1.25 19.47
CA ARG A 79 -9.15 -0.83 18.68
C ARG A 79 -7.86 -1.56 19.07
N LEU A 80 -7.70 -1.95 20.34
CA LEU A 80 -6.53 -2.68 20.84
C LEU A 80 -6.62 -4.21 20.63
N ASP A 81 -7.82 -4.78 20.64
CA ASP A 81 -8.07 -6.22 20.52
C ASP A 81 -7.41 -6.86 19.27
N PRO A 82 -7.48 -6.27 18.06
CA PRO A 82 -6.78 -6.78 16.87
C PRO A 82 -5.25 -6.80 17.02
N LEU A 83 -4.70 -5.87 17.82
CA LEU A 83 -3.27 -5.75 18.10
C LEU A 83 -2.81 -6.66 19.25
N ARG A 84 -3.76 -7.20 20.04
CA ARG A 84 -3.54 -8.00 21.25
C ARG A 84 -2.71 -7.26 22.31
N ILE A 85 -3.05 -5.99 22.51
CA ILE A 85 -2.45 -5.09 23.50
C ILE A 85 -3.44 -4.92 24.66
N SER A 86 -2.99 -5.03 25.92
CA SER A 86 -3.78 -4.51 27.04
C SER A 86 -3.55 -3.00 27.18
N PHE A 87 -4.60 -2.24 27.48
CA PHE A 87 -4.45 -0.81 27.78
C PHE A 87 -3.50 -0.58 28.97
N ASP A 88 -3.56 -1.46 29.98
CA ASP A 88 -2.74 -1.39 31.20
C ASP A 88 -1.25 -1.71 30.96
N ASP A 89 -0.91 -2.38 29.85
CA ASP A 89 0.48 -2.68 29.45
C ASP A 89 1.15 -1.50 28.70
N LEU A 90 0.38 -0.46 28.33
CA LEU A 90 0.90 0.71 27.61
C LEU A 90 1.52 1.75 28.57
N PRO A 91 2.64 2.40 28.21
CA PRO A 91 3.18 3.52 28.98
C PRO A 91 2.20 4.70 29.06
N GLY A 92 2.25 5.49 30.14
CA GLY A 92 1.27 6.55 30.41
C GLY A 92 1.16 7.63 29.32
N LEU A 93 2.23 7.92 28.57
CA LEU A 93 2.19 8.80 27.39
C LEU A 93 1.37 8.20 26.23
N VAL A 94 1.50 6.89 26.03
CA VAL A 94 0.82 6.14 24.95
C VAL A 94 -0.64 5.91 25.28
N GLN A 95 -0.97 5.62 26.55
CA GLN A 95 -2.34 5.60 27.06
C GLN A 95 -3.05 6.93 26.80
N ARG A 96 -2.40 8.05 27.14
CA ARG A 96 -2.91 9.41 26.88
C ARG A 96 -3.11 9.66 25.38
N ALA A 97 -2.12 9.34 24.54
CA ALA A 97 -2.22 9.54 23.09
C ALA A 97 -3.38 8.74 22.48
N LEU A 98 -3.53 7.47 22.87
CA LEU A 98 -4.61 6.58 22.44
C LEU A 98 -5.99 7.09 22.87
N ILE A 99 -6.15 7.58 24.10
CA ILE A 99 -7.40 8.14 24.61
C ILE A 99 -7.79 9.39 23.82
N TRP A 100 -6.87 10.33 23.63
CA TRP A 100 -7.10 11.55 22.84
C TRP A 100 -7.53 11.24 21.41
N ASP A 101 -6.72 10.45 20.72
CA ASP A 101 -6.89 10.13 19.31
C ASP A 101 -8.17 9.31 19.05
N SER A 102 -8.57 8.46 20.01
CA SER A 102 -9.86 7.74 19.97
C SER A 102 -11.08 8.62 20.33
N GLY A 103 -10.89 9.92 20.52
CA GLY A 103 -11.99 10.87 20.74
C GLY A 103 -12.44 11.00 22.18
N PHE A 104 -11.54 10.94 23.16
CA PHE A 104 -11.88 11.09 24.57
C PHE A 104 -11.03 12.18 25.26
N ALA A 105 -11.64 12.83 26.24
CA ALA A 105 -10.97 13.70 27.22
C ALA A 105 -11.43 13.30 28.63
N ILE A 106 -10.66 13.64 29.67
CA ILE A 106 -10.83 13.08 31.02
C ILE A 106 -11.51 14.07 31.95
N SER A 107 -12.59 13.64 32.62
CA SER A 107 -13.32 14.41 33.64
C SER A 107 -12.46 14.69 34.87
N PRO A 108 -12.85 15.64 35.75
CA PRO A 108 -12.20 15.84 37.05
C PRO A 108 -12.19 14.60 37.95
N ASP A 109 -13.14 13.68 37.76
CA ASP A 109 -13.32 12.45 38.54
C ASP A 109 -12.73 11.19 37.85
N ASN A 110 -11.85 11.36 36.86
CA ASN A 110 -11.15 10.31 36.10
C ASN A 110 -12.05 9.43 35.18
N ASP A 111 -13.16 9.96 34.68
CA ASP A 111 -13.96 9.31 33.63
C ASP A 111 -13.53 9.76 32.22
N PRO A 112 -13.38 8.85 31.25
CA PRO A 112 -13.18 9.20 29.85
C PRO A 112 -14.50 9.62 29.19
N VAL A 113 -14.65 10.93 28.97
CA VAL A 113 -15.81 11.55 28.34
C VAL A 113 -15.66 11.53 26.82
N GLN A 114 -16.70 11.08 26.10
CA GLN A 114 -16.70 11.06 24.64
C GLN A 114 -16.72 12.48 24.07
N ILE A 115 -15.84 12.73 23.10
CA ILE A 115 -15.86 13.89 22.22
C ILE A 115 -16.42 13.47 20.86
N TRP A 116 -17.28 14.30 20.26
CA TRP A 116 -17.62 14.29 18.85
C TRP A 116 -17.00 15.52 18.19
N THR A 117 -16.48 15.37 16.98
CA THR A 117 -15.98 16.49 16.17
C THR A 117 -17.06 16.95 15.19
N MET A 118 -17.18 18.25 15.04
CA MET A 118 -18.12 18.88 14.13
C MET A 118 -17.56 18.86 12.70
N GLU A 119 -18.46 18.88 11.71
CA GLU A 119 -18.08 18.86 10.28
C GLU A 119 -17.07 17.73 9.94
N ASN A 120 -15.97 18.09 9.27
CA ASN A 120 -14.87 17.20 8.89
C ASN A 120 -13.61 17.39 9.78
N TYR A 121 -13.73 18.01 10.96
CA TYR A 121 -12.58 18.16 11.86
C TYR A 121 -12.20 16.82 12.52
N THR A 122 -10.93 16.65 12.85
CA THR A 122 -10.41 15.51 13.63
C THR A 122 -9.93 15.98 15.00
N MET A 123 -9.62 15.04 15.92
CA MET A 123 -9.04 15.39 17.23
C MET A 123 -7.72 16.16 17.12
N ALA A 124 -7.00 16.07 16.00
CA ALA A 124 -5.79 16.85 15.70
C ALA A 124 -6.08 18.30 15.24
N SER A 125 -7.33 18.64 14.89
CA SER A 125 -7.73 19.91 14.27
C SER A 125 -8.93 20.61 14.94
N ILE A 126 -9.29 20.25 16.18
CA ILE A 126 -10.37 20.93 16.94
C ILE A 126 -9.89 22.19 17.65
N SER A 127 -8.59 22.49 17.67
CA SER A 127 -8.09 23.82 18.04
C SER A 127 -8.81 24.91 17.22
N VAL A 128 -9.23 25.98 17.90
CA VAL A 128 -9.88 27.13 17.27
C VAL A 128 -8.80 28.19 16.99
N PRO A 129 -8.58 28.63 15.74
CA PRO A 129 -7.63 29.68 15.41
C PRO A 129 -7.99 31.05 16.01
N GLN A 130 -6.99 31.89 16.25
CA GLN A 130 -7.16 33.24 16.82
C GLN A 130 -8.08 34.10 15.95
N GLU A 131 -7.96 34.00 14.63
CA GLU A 131 -8.76 34.73 13.65
C GLU A 131 -10.26 34.41 13.78
N ASN A 132 -10.62 33.14 13.99
CA ASN A 132 -12.03 32.75 14.22
C ASN A 132 -12.57 33.33 15.53
N VAL A 133 -11.77 33.38 16.60
CA VAL A 133 -12.17 34.00 17.88
C VAL A 133 -12.35 35.52 17.74
N ALA A 134 -11.56 36.17 16.88
CA ALA A 134 -11.75 37.58 16.55
C ALA A 134 -13.03 37.82 15.70
N GLU A 135 -13.35 36.93 14.76
CA GLU A 135 -14.56 37.02 13.91
C GLU A 135 -15.87 37.03 14.72
N VAL A 136 -15.94 36.29 15.84
CA VAL A 136 -17.10 36.31 16.76
C VAL A 136 -17.13 37.52 17.72
N ASN A 137 -16.27 38.52 17.50
CA ASN A 137 -16.12 39.73 18.33
C ASN A 137 -15.71 39.43 19.79
N CYS A 138 -14.91 38.40 20.02
CA CYS A 138 -14.25 38.19 21.32
C CYS A 138 -12.90 38.91 21.37
N THR A 139 -12.57 39.53 22.51
CA THR A 139 -11.24 40.11 22.70
C THR A 139 -10.28 39.03 23.21
N VAL A 140 -9.04 39.10 22.72
CA VAL A 140 -7.96 38.22 23.16
C VAL A 140 -6.99 38.96 24.08
N LEU A 141 -6.52 38.28 25.12
CA LEU A 141 -5.36 38.68 25.91
C LEU A 141 -4.11 38.08 25.24
N GLU A 142 -3.13 38.92 24.94
CA GLU A 142 -1.81 38.48 24.47
C GLU A 142 -0.93 38.13 25.66
N CYS A 143 -0.38 36.91 25.65
CA CYS A 143 0.49 36.38 26.70
C CYS A 143 1.88 36.08 26.14
N PRO A 144 2.92 36.86 26.52
CA PRO A 144 4.31 36.58 26.13
C PRO A 144 4.77 35.20 26.61
N GLN A 145 5.60 34.52 25.81
CA GLN A 145 6.16 33.21 26.14
C GLN A 145 7.71 33.20 26.07
N PRO A 146 8.41 32.25 26.72
CA PRO A 146 9.88 32.21 26.75
C PRO A 146 10.60 32.01 25.42
N ASN A 147 9.90 31.56 24.37
CA ASN A 147 10.43 31.45 23.01
C ASN A 147 10.42 32.80 22.24
N GLY A 148 9.72 33.82 22.75
CA GLY A 148 9.55 35.13 22.11
C GLY A 148 8.32 35.25 21.21
N GLU A 149 7.58 34.17 20.99
CA GLU A 149 6.29 34.19 20.28
C GLU A 149 5.13 34.41 21.27
N PRO A 150 4.07 35.15 20.89
CA PRO A 150 2.91 35.36 21.74
C PRO A 150 1.91 34.20 21.69
N ALA A 151 1.41 33.81 22.87
CA ALA A 151 0.15 33.07 22.98
C ALA A 151 -1.04 34.04 23.09
N TYR A 152 -2.23 33.53 22.82
CA TYR A 152 -3.49 34.26 22.93
C TYR A 152 -4.49 33.50 23.79
N SER A 153 -5.25 34.21 24.63
CA SER A 153 -6.32 33.62 25.46
C SER A 153 -7.60 34.45 25.44
N SER A 154 -8.74 33.83 25.73
CA SER A 154 -10.05 34.49 25.72
C SER A 154 -10.17 35.51 26.88
N GLN A 155 -10.30 36.79 26.57
CA GLN A 155 -10.41 37.86 27.58
C GLN A 155 -11.87 38.30 27.78
N TYR A 156 -12.51 38.94 26.79
CA TYR A 156 -13.92 39.29 26.86
C TYR A 156 -14.68 38.55 25.75
N CYS A 157 -15.38 37.49 26.14
CA CYS A 157 -16.06 36.56 25.25
C CYS A 157 -17.24 35.92 25.99
N THR A 158 -18.45 35.96 25.44
CA THR A 158 -19.59 35.23 26.02
C THR A 158 -19.60 33.78 25.56
N GLY A 159 -20.30 32.90 26.29
CA GLY A 159 -20.39 31.48 25.93
C GLY A 159 -20.97 31.27 24.53
N SER A 160 -22.01 32.02 24.15
CA SER A 160 -22.59 31.96 22.81
C SER A 160 -21.66 32.46 21.70
N GLN A 161 -20.71 33.36 21.99
CA GLN A 161 -19.71 33.77 21.01
C GLN A 161 -18.64 32.69 20.80
N ILE A 162 -18.06 32.14 21.88
CA ILE A 162 -17.00 31.12 21.73
C ILE A 162 -17.54 29.82 21.12
N LEU A 163 -18.77 29.42 21.50
CA LEU A 163 -19.43 28.23 20.95
C LEU A 163 -19.70 28.33 19.44
N ASN A 164 -19.97 29.54 18.89
CA ASN A 164 -20.13 29.73 17.44
C ASN A 164 -18.89 29.38 16.60
N VAL A 165 -17.71 29.21 17.23
CA VAL A 165 -16.45 28.79 16.57
C VAL A 165 -15.84 27.53 17.18
N SER A 166 -16.52 26.90 18.14
CA SER A 166 -16.15 25.59 18.68
C SER A 166 -16.26 24.50 17.60
N ARG A 167 -15.38 23.50 17.68
CA ARG A 167 -15.26 22.42 16.67
C ARG A 167 -15.62 21.03 17.22
N CYS A 168 -16.12 20.99 18.45
CA CYS A 168 -16.37 19.77 19.20
C CYS A 168 -17.60 19.89 20.10
N VAL A 169 -18.17 18.72 20.42
CA VAL A 169 -19.19 18.52 21.45
C VAL A 169 -18.66 17.46 22.41
N ALA A 170 -18.71 17.70 23.71
CA ALA A 170 -18.33 16.73 24.73
C ALA A 170 -19.57 16.14 25.42
N ASP A 171 -19.52 14.86 25.78
CA ASP A 171 -20.60 14.19 26.54
C ASP A 171 -20.79 14.80 27.92
N THR A 172 -21.93 14.51 28.55
CA THR A 172 -22.29 15.08 29.84
C THR A 172 -21.44 14.45 30.95
N PHE A 173 -20.72 15.27 31.70
CA PHE A 173 -19.98 14.88 32.91
C PHE A 173 -20.23 15.89 34.04
N GLU A 174 -19.94 15.48 35.28
CA GLU A 174 -20.00 16.35 36.45
C GLU A 174 -18.63 16.99 36.75
N ASP A 175 -18.63 18.26 37.14
CA ASP A 175 -17.44 18.97 37.62
C ASP A 175 -17.78 19.66 38.94
N SER A 176 -17.59 18.93 40.04
CA SER A 176 -17.84 19.45 41.39
C SER A 176 -16.99 20.68 41.75
N GLY A 177 -15.93 20.96 40.98
CA GLY A 177 -15.07 22.13 41.08
C GLY A 177 -15.37 23.24 40.06
N ALA A 178 -16.45 23.18 39.28
CA ALA A 178 -16.81 24.21 38.29
C ALA A 178 -17.40 25.47 38.93
N SER A 179 -18.16 25.34 40.03
CA SER A 179 -18.86 26.46 40.67
C SER A 179 -17.88 27.45 41.31
N GLY A 180 -17.48 28.47 40.54
CA GLY A 180 -16.46 29.46 40.92
C GLY A 180 -15.13 29.33 40.18
N PHE A 181 -14.99 28.38 39.24
CA PHE A 181 -13.83 28.27 38.36
C PHE A 181 -13.88 29.33 37.26
N LEU A 182 -13.32 30.51 37.56
CA LEU A 182 -13.06 31.55 36.55
C LEU A 182 -11.78 31.18 35.78
N GLY A 183 -11.85 30.13 34.96
CA GLY A 183 -10.76 29.70 34.08
C GLY A 183 -10.76 30.42 32.73
N VAL A 184 -9.73 30.17 31.93
CA VAL A 184 -9.73 30.52 30.50
C VAL A 184 -10.55 29.48 29.71
N MET A 185 -11.36 29.93 28.75
CA MET A 185 -12.25 29.05 27.96
C MET A 185 -11.64 28.63 26.61
N TRP A 186 -10.72 29.45 26.09
CA TRP A 186 -9.97 29.20 24.87
C TRP A 186 -8.58 29.84 25.00
N SER A 187 -7.54 29.13 24.57
CA SER A 187 -6.22 29.70 24.37
C SER A 187 -5.35 28.90 23.40
N THR A 188 -4.42 29.60 22.76
CA THR A 188 -3.24 29.03 22.11
C THR A 188 -2.05 29.04 23.07
N GLY A 189 -0.91 28.55 22.59
CA GLY A 189 0.32 28.36 23.34
C GLY A 189 0.57 26.90 23.67
N GLY A 190 1.85 26.55 23.68
CA GLY A 190 2.35 25.27 24.18
C GLY A 190 3.87 25.32 24.27
N ASN A 191 4.44 24.34 24.96
CA ASN A 191 5.89 24.13 25.02
C ASN A 191 6.20 22.83 24.26
N ALA A 192 7.12 22.86 23.30
CA ALA A 192 7.53 21.67 22.55
C ALA A 192 8.05 20.51 23.45
N ASN A 193 8.40 20.81 24.71
CA ASN A 193 8.78 19.82 25.72
C ASN A 193 7.70 19.51 26.78
N MET A 194 6.46 19.97 26.64
CA MET A 194 5.38 19.57 27.57
C MET A 194 4.83 18.19 27.24
N THR A 195 4.41 17.46 28.28
CA THR A 195 3.45 16.37 28.18
C THR A 195 2.05 16.97 28.36
N PRO A 196 1.24 17.10 27.29
CA PRO A 196 -0.10 17.66 27.41
C PRO A 196 -1.05 16.73 28.18
N HIS A 197 -1.89 17.34 29.01
CA HIS A 197 -3.09 16.72 29.56
C HIS A 197 -4.26 16.85 28.57
N MET A 198 -5.41 16.25 28.89
CA MET A 198 -6.67 16.37 28.13
C MET A 198 -7.82 16.51 29.12
N ARG A 199 -7.73 17.50 30.00
CA ARG A 199 -8.54 17.59 31.23
C ARG A 199 -9.76 18.45 30.99
N LEU A 200 -10.95 17.88 31.10
CA LEU A 200 -12.20 18.60 30.91
C LEU A 200 -12.55 19.48 32.11
N ARG A 201 -13.20 20.61 31.82
CA ARG A 201 -13.76 21.57 32.78
C ARG A 201 -15.15 22.01 32.34
N ASP A 202 -16.07 22.14 33.28
CA ASP A 202 -17.31 22.88 33.07
C ASP A 202 -17.09 24.37 33.39
N HIS A 203 -17.42 25.23 32.44
CA HIS A 203 -17.36 26.69 32.57
C HIS A 203 -18.79 27.24 32.65
N SER A 204 -19.34 27.24 33.86
CA SER A 204 -20.67 27.76 34.18
C SER A 204 -20.59 29.13 34.87
N TRP A 205 -21.22 30.19 34.32
CA TRP A 205 -21.29 31.50 34.96
C TRP A 205 -22.56 32.28 34.63
N ILE A 206 -22.82 33.34 35.41
CA ILE A 206 -23.85 34.34 35.11
C ILE A 206 -23.15 35.65 34.77
N GLU A 207 -23.39 36.16 33.56
CA GLU A 207 -22.82 37.39 33.04
C GLU A 207 -23.26 38.61 33.87
N PRO A 208 -22.38 39.27 34.64
CA PRO A 208 -22.76 40.32 35.59
C PRO A 208 -23.46 41.54 34.97
N THR A 209 -23.23 41.81 33.68
CA THR A 209 -23.82 42.97 32.99
C THR A 209 -25.22 42.72 32.42
N THR A 210 -25.58 41.46 32.14
CA THR A 210 -26.86 41.12 31.48
C THR A 210 -27.76 40.18 32.31
N GLY A 211 -27.20 39.44 33.26
CA GLY A 211 -27.90 38.38 33.99
C GLY A 211 -28.12 37.10 33.17
N ALA A 212 -27.55 37.00 31.96
CA ALA A 212 -27.58 35.76 31.17
C ALA A 212 -26.68 34.69 31.82
N ALA A 213 -27.18 33.46 31.92
CA ALA A 213 -26.36 32.31 32.27
C ALA A 213 -25.69 31.75 31.01
N TYR A 214 -24.43 31.38 31.12
CA TYR A 214 -23.66 30.65 30.11
C TYR A 214 -23.06 29.39 30.74
N GLU A 215 -22.96 28.35 29.94
CA GLU A 215 -22.47 27.04 30.31
C GLU A 215 -21.81 26.43 29.06
N LEU A 216 -20.61 25.87 29.20
CA LEU A 216 -19.88 25.19 28.13
C LEU A 216 -18.77 24.29 28.69
N TYR A 217 -18.27 23.38 27.88
CA TYR A 217 -17.14 22.54 28.24
C TYR A 217 -15.84 23.03 27.60
N ALA A 218 -14.72 22.88 28.29
CA ALA A 218 -13.40 23.16 27.73
C ALA A 218 -12.40 22.07 28.08
N ILE A 219 -11.51 21.75 27.14
CA ILE A 219 -10.41 20.79 27.29
C ILE A 219 -9.13 21.56 27.57
N HIS A 220 -8.57 21.41 28.76
CA HIS A 220 -7.34 22.07 29.20
C HIS A 220 -6.15 21.11 29.09
N THR A 221 -5.02 21.59 28.56
CA THR A 221 -3.82 20.75 28.32
C THR A 221 -2.77 20.77 29.43
N VAL A 222 -3.10 21.33 30.60
CA VAL A 222 -2.24 21.41 31.79
C VAL A 222 -2.93 20.93 33.09
N SER A 223 -2.17 20.84 34.18
CA SER A 223 -2.70 20.53 35.51
C SER A 223 -3.50 21.70 36.09
N SER A 224 -4.41 21.43 37.03
CA SER A 224 -5.21 22.44 37.74
C SER A 224 -4.38 23.50 38.50
N ALA A 225 -3.08 23.27 38.72
CA ALA A 225 -2.19 24.18 39.42
C ALA A 225 -1.43 25.13 38.47
N ASP A 226 -1.32 24.76 37.19
CA ASP A 226 -0.65 25.54 36.14
C ASP A 226 -1.65 26.27 35.22
N ASP A 227 -2.93 25.88 35.31
CA ASP A 227 -4.10 26.43 34.59
C ASP A 227 -4.33 27.91 34.96
N PRO A 228 -4.16 28.88 34.04
CA PRO A 228 -4.30 30.29 34.36
C PRO A 228 -5.76 30.67 34.60
N THR A 229 -6.02 31.45 35.66
CA THR A 229 -7.34 32.05 35.86
C THR A 229 -7.63 33.11 34.78
N TRP A 230 -8.92 33.31 34.49
CA TRP A 230 -9.42 34.28 33.52
C TRP A 230 -8.74 35.66 33.61
N ASN A 231 -8.45 36.23 32.43
CA ASN A 231 -7.76 37.52 32.26
C ASN A 231 -6.37 37.59 32.95
N GLN A 232 -5.68 36.45 33.05
CA GLN A 232 -4.27 36.37 33.47
C GLN A 232 -3.47 35.48 32.50
N CYS A 233 -2.17 35.73 32.43
CA CYS A 233 -1.21 34.88 31.73
C CYS A 233 -0.54 33.91 32.72
N PRO A 234 0.12 32.84 32.24
CA PRO A 234 0.84 31.89 33.10
C PRO A 234 1.85 32.56 34.04
N ALA A 235 1.99 32.02 35.25
CA ALA A 235 2.91 32.57 36.24
C ALA A 235 4.39 32.43 35.81
N ASN A 236 5.22 33.36 36.29
CA ASN A 236 6.68 33.38 36.06
C ASN A 236 7.08 33.46 34.58
N ASP A 237 6.32 34.20 33.77
CA ASP A 237 6.50 34.32 32.31
C ASP A 237 6.53 32.96 31.59
N GLY A 238 5.76 31.99 32.10
CA GLY A 238 5.68 30.62 31.60
C GLY A 238 5.00 30.48 30.23
N TYR A 239 5.10 29.29 29.64
CA TYR A 239 4.35 28.98 28.42
C TYR A 239 2.85 28.90 28.70
N SER A 240 2.03 29.48 27.83
CA SER A 240 0.59 29.21 27.77
C SER A 240 0.33 27.80 27.25
N SER A 241 -0.91 27.34 27.37
CA SER A 241 -1.35 26.01 26.97
C SER A 241 -2.56 26.08 26.04
N LEU A 242 -2.72 25.07 25.19
CA LEU A 242 -3.93 24.87 24.41
C LEU A 242 -5.14 24.66 25.34
N ILE A 243 -6.18 25.45 25.15
CA ILE A 243 -7.51 25.22 25.72
C ILE A 243 -8.53 25.21 24.59
N VAL A 244 -9.27 24.11 24.43
CA VAL A 244 -10.25 23.91 23.34
C VAL A 244 -11.67 24.00 23.89
N PRO A 245 -12.50 24.96 23.44
CA PRO A 245 -13.91 25.05 23.80
C PRO A 245 -14.75 24.04 23.00
N CYS A 246 -15.68 23.37 23.68
CA CYS A 246 -16.65 22.44 23.12
C CYS A 246 -18.07 22.71 23.67
N HIS A 247 -19.10 22.40 22.88
CA HIS A 247 -20.48 22.40 23.36
C HIS A 247 -20.74 21.25 24.36
N LYS A 248 -21.81 21.38 25.15
CA LYS A 248 -22.37 20.30 25.95
C LYS A 248 -23.28 19.42 25.09
N ARG A 249 -23.13 18.10 25.17
CA ARG A 249 -23.97 17.10 24.47
C ARG A 249 -25.47 17.29 24.67
N SER A 250 -25.88 17.88 25.80
CA SER A 250 -27.26 18.23 26.14
C SER A 250 -27.90 19.32 25.27
N GLU A 251 -27.10 20.08 24.50
CA GLU A 251 -27.60 21.11 23.57
C GLU A 251 -28.20 20.52 22.28
N PHE A 252 -27.87 19.28 21.95
CA PHE A 252 -28.19 18.64 20.67
C PHE A 252 -29.12 17.43 20.79
N THR A 253 -29.90 17.18 19.74
CA THR A 253 -30.66 15.93 19.59
C THR A 253 -29.77 14.74 19.24
N ASP A 254 -30.24 13.53 19.54
CA ASP A 254 -29.57 12.28 19.16
C ASP A 254 -29.33 12.19 17.64
N SER A 255 -30.25 12.75 16.84
CA SER A 255 -30.14 12.84 15.38
C SER A 255 -29.05 13.78 14.88
N GLU A 256 -28.78 14.88 15.58
CA GLU A 256 -27.69 15.80 15.23
C GLU A 256 -26.34 15.20 15.61
N ILE A 257 -26.24 14.58 16.79
CA ILE A 257 -25.02 13.93 17.26
C ILE A 257 -24.68 12.67 16.46
N ALA A 258 -25.69 11.93 15.98
CA ALA A 258 -25.51 10.84 15.03
C ALA A 258 -25.08 11.30 13.61
N ALA A 259 -25.17 12.61 13.32
CA ALA A 259 -24.66 13.22 12.08
C ALA A 259 -23.29 13.90 12.27
N MET A 260 -22.77 13.99 13.50
CA MET A 260 -21.41 14.46 13.80
C MET A 260 -20.40 13.31 13.72
N THR A 261 -19.12 13.67 13.54
CA THR A 261 -18.04 12.70 13.47
C THR A 261 -17.70 12.20 14.87
N LYS A 262 -18.01 10.92 15.15
CA LYS A 262 -17.45 10.22 16.31
C LYS A 262 -16.03 9.73 15.95
N PRO A 263 -14.96 10.18 16.63
CA PRO A 263 -13.61 9.72 16.30
C PRO A 263 -13.45 8.22 16.59
N ALA A 264 -12.77 7.51 15.69
CA ALA A 264 -12.44 6.09 15.83
C ALA A 264 -10.96 5.83 16.16
N GLY A 265 -10.14 6.89 16.21
CA GLY A 265 -8.69 6.81 16.14
C GLY A 265 -8.14 7.06 14.73
N SER A 266 -6.89 7.52 14.65
CA SER A 266 -6.14 7.63 13.41
C SER A 266 -5.40 6.32 13.07
N ASP A 267 -5.07 6.14 11.79
CA ASP A 267 -4.21 5.03 11.36
C ASP A 267 -2.82 5.13 12.00
N TRP A 268 -2.22 6.33 12.05
CA TRP A 268 -0.82 6.48 12.47
C TRP A 268 -0.59 6.10 13.94
N VAL A 269 -1.52 6.44 14.86
CA VAL A 269 -1.46 5.97 16.26
C VAL A 269 -1.66 4.45 16.34
N THR A 270 -2.54 3.89 15.50
CA THR A 270 -2.76 2.43 15.43
C THR A 270 -1.52 1.69 14.89
N ASP A 271 -0.80 2.29 13.96
CA ASP A 271 0.42 1.75 13.35
C ASP A 271 1.63 1.90 14.30
N TRP A 272 1.73 2.99 15.07
CA TRP A 272 2.68 3.12 16.19
C TRP A 272 2.46 2.03 17.24
N LEU A 273 1.20 1.85 17.69
CA LEU A 273 0.82 0.77 18.61
C LEU A 273 1.20 -0.61 18.05
N ARG A 274 1.01 -0.84 16.75
CA ARG A 274 1.39 -2.09 16.08
C ARG A 274 2.91 -2.29 15.96
N ALA A 275 3.68 -1.23 15.77
CA ALA A 275 5.13 -1.29 15.59
C ALA A 275 5.88 -1.59 16.91
N GLU A 276 5.46 -0.92 18.00
CA GLU A 276 6.15 -0.96 19.29
C GLU A 276 5.55 -1.97 20.29
N PHE A 277 4.22 -2.07 20.38
CA PHE A 277 3.54 -2.76 21.50
C PHE A 277 2.81 -4.06 21.11
N ALA A 278 2.38 -4.22 19.85
CA ALA A 278 1.63 -5.42 19.44
C ALA A 278 2.45 -6.72 19.57
N ALA A 279 1.78 -7.79 20.01
CA ALA A 279 2.40 -9.07 20.31
C ALA A 279 2.93 -9.79 19.04
N ARG A 280 4.19 -9.51 18.68
CA ARG A 280 4.86 -10.06 17.48
C ARG A 280 4.79 -11.59 17.45
N THR A 281 3.99 -12.13 16.53
CA THR A 281 3.99 -13.57 16.22
C THR A 281 5.41 -14.01 15.83
N PRO A 282 5.96 -15.11 16.38
CA PRO A 282 7.38 -15.43 16.24
C PRO A 282 7.76 -15.75 14.80
N ARG A 283 8.35 -14.78 14.11
CA ARG A 283 8.96 -14.92 12.77
C ARG A 283 10.10 -15.94 12.89
N PHE A 284 9.88 -17.18 12.46
CA PHE A 284 10.81 -18.30 12.64
C PHE A 284 12.23 -17.95 12.17
N ASN A 285 13.14 -17.75 13.13
CA ASN A 285 14.50 -17.33 12.83
C ASN A 285 15.26 -18.47 12.14
N LYS A 286 15.61 -18.27 10.86
CA LYS A 286 16.29 -19.27 10.02
C LYS A 286 17.63 -19.74 10.60
N LEU A 287 18.30 -18.96 11.47
CA LEU A 287 19.51 -19.41 12.18
C LEU A 287 19.25 -20.60 13.14
N LEU A 288 18.03 -20.79 13.65
CA LEU A 288 17.70 -21.93 14.52
C LEU A 288 17.73 -23.28 13.80
N LEU A 289 17.74 -23.30 12.46
CA LEU A 289 17.95 -24.52 11.67
C LEU A 289 19.41 -24.99 11.71
N ILE A 290 20.37 -24.08 11.88
CA ILE A 290 21.82 -24.39 11.87
C ILE A 290 22.20 -25.42 12.94
N PRO A 291 21.85 -25.28 14.24
CA PRO A 291 22.15 -26.30 15.25
C PRO A 291 21.42 -27.63 15.01
N ILE A 292 20.23 -27.62 14.40
CA ILE A 292 19.48 -28.84 14.08
C ILE A 292 20.19 -29.62 12.96
N VAL A 293 20.60 -28.94 11.88
CA VAL A 293 21.37 -29.54 10.77
C VAL A 293 22.72 -30.06 11.28
N LEU A 294 23.48 -29.26 12.03
CA LEU A 294 24.75 -29.70 12.62
C LEU A 294 24.57 -30.91 13.56
N GLY A 295 23.55 -30.89 14.42
CA GLY A 295 23.21 -32.02 15.29
C GLY A 295 22.91 -33.30 14.50
N SER A 296 22.14 -33.20 13.41
CA SER A 296 21.86 -34.34 12.53
C SER A 296 23.11 -34.92 11.88
N LEU A 297 24.04 -34.08 11.42
CA LEU A 297 25.32 -34.49 10.82
C LEU A 297 26.23 -35.20 11.83
N VAL A 298 26.25 -34.75 13.09
CA VAL A 298 26.95 -35.44 14.18
C VAL A 298 26.32 -36.80 14.47
N VAL A 299 24.99 -36.91 14.53
CA VAL A 299 24.30 -38.21 14.74
C VAL A 299 24.58 -39.18 13.58
N VAL A 300 24.49 -38.72 12.32
CA VAL A 300 24.77 -39.56 11.13
C VAL A 300 26.22 -40.05 11.12
N SER A 301 27.19 -39.18 11.43
CA SER A 301 28.60 -39.57 11.47
C SER A 301 28.93 -40.51 12.64
N VAL A 302 28.34 -40.32 13.82
CA VAL A 302 28.46 -41.27 14.95
C VAL A 302 27.84 -42.64 14.61
N VAL A 303 26.63 -42.68 14.02
CA VAL A 303 25.99 -43.94 13.60
C VAL A 303 26.78 -44.63 12.49
N GLY A 304 27.35 -43.87 11.55
CA GLY A 304 28.27 -44.35 10.53
C GLY A 304 29.53 -44.97 11.13
N PHE A 305 30.18 -44.28 12.07
CA PHE A 305 31.36 -44.77 12.77
C PHE A 305 31.07 -46.05 13.58
N VAL A 306 29.95 -46.10 14.30
CA VAL A 306 29.52 -47.31 15.03
C VAL A 306 29.26 -48.48 14.07
N ARG A 307 28.59 -48.25 12.92
CA ARG A 307 28.42 -49.29 11.89
C ARG A 307 29.75 -49.75 11.30
N PHE A 308 30.68 -48.84 11.03
CA PHE A 308 32.03 -49.16 10.55
C PHE A 308 32.81 -49.99 11.56
N TYR A 309 32.83 -49.58 12.83
CA TYR A 309 33.53 -50.28 13.92
C TYR A 309 32.96 -51.69 14.14
N LEU A 310 31.62 -51.84 14.07
CA LEU A 310 30.96 -53.15 14.13
C LEU A 310 31.27 -54.02 12.89
N LYS A 311 31.28 -53.47 11.67
CA LYS A 311 31.74 -54.20 10.47
C LYS A 311 33.21 -54.64 10.60
N ARG A 312 34.09 -53.78 11.10
CA ARG A 312 35.53 -54.08 11.29
C ARG A 312 35.74 -55.17 12.35
N ARG A 313 34.95 -55.16 13.43
CA ARG A 313 34.92 -56.22 14.47
C ARG A 313 34.26 -57.51 14.01
N ALA A 314 33.43 -57.47 12.96
CA ALA A 314 32.91 -58.66 12.30
C ALA A 314 33.92 -59.27 11.32
N LYS A 315 34.63 -58.45 10.52
CA LYS A 315 35.68 -58.94 9.59
C LYS A 315 36.82 -59.64 10.33
N ARG A 316 37.31 -59.06 11.43
CA ARG A 316 38.29 -59.69 12.35
C ARG A 316 37.82 -60.98 13.04
N ARG A 317 36.59 -61.46 12.81
CA ARG A 317 36.10 -62.79 13.24
C ARG A 317 35.86 -63.77 12.08
N LYS A 318 36.36 -63.47 10.87
CA LYS A 318 36.43 -64.40 9.73
C LYS A 318 37.86 -64.80 9.36
N GLU A 319 38.87 -64.29 10.05
CA GLU A 319 40.29 -64.50 9.73
C GLU A 319 40.89 -65.61 10.61
N GLN A 320 40.22 -66.77 10.71
CA GLN A 320 40.69 -67.89 11.54
C GLN A 320 40.33 -69.27 10.95
N MET A 321 41.31 -69.84 10.23
CA MET A 321 41.45 -71.22 9.74
C MET A 321 40.66 -71.65 8.46
N PRO A 322 41.18 -72.64 7.68
CA PRO A 322 41.22 -72.54 6.21
C PRO A 322 40.50 -73.67 5.44
N GLY A 323 40.63 -73.68 4.11
CA GLY A 323 40.09 -74.70 3.20
C GLY A 323 40.35 -74.42 1.72
N ASP A 324 41.61 -74.59 1.31
CA ASP A 324 42.25 -74.90 0.02
C ASP A 324 41.43 -74.99 -1.31
N ASN A 325 42.06 -74.47 -2.39
CA ASN A 325 42.17 -74.98 -3.78
C ASN A 325 40.90 -75.33 -4.62
N GLU A 326 40.82 -75.24 -5.95
CA GLU A 326 41.64 -74.72 -7.09
C GLU A 326 40.65 -74.58 -8.30
N ASP A 327 40.93 -74.19 -9.57
CA ASP A 327 42.14 -73.99 -10.39
C ASP A 327 41.83 -73.01 -11.59
N PHE A 328 42.73 -72.93 -12.58
CA PHE A 328 42.54 -72.60 -14.01
C PHE A 328 42.23 -71.15 -14.46
N SER A 329 43.18 -70.25 -14.18
CA SER A 329 44.22 -69.79 -15.13
C SER A 329 43.92 -69.54 -16.63
N HIS A 330 44.76 -68.68 -17.23
CA HIS A 330 45.06 -68.40 -18.65
C HIS A 330 44.35 -67.20 -19.34
N TYR A 331 45.06 -66.26 -19.99
CA TYR A 331 46.52 -65.94 -19.98
C TYR A 331 46.77 -64.47 -20.46
N TYR A 332 48.02 -63.99 -20.42
CA TYR A 332 48.43 -62.64 -20.85
C TYR A 332 48.64 -62.51 -22.37
N GLY A 333 48.56 -61.28 -22.92
CA GLY A 333 49.28 -60.93 -24.16
C GLY A 333 48.81 -59.68 -24.93
N ALA A 334 49.60 -58.60 -24.88
CA ALA A 334 49.49 -57.31 -25.57
C ALA A 334 49.14 -57.27 -27.09
N GLY A 335 48.67 -56.11 -27.57
CA GLY A 335 48.56 -55.75 -29.00
C GLY A 335 47.92 -54.37 -29.23
N GLU A 336 48.47 -53.55 -30.13
CA GLU A 336 48.03 -52.17 -30.41
C GLU A 336 47.06 -52.06 -31.61
N SER A 337 46.16 -51.07 -31.57
CA SER A 337 45.53 -50.40 -32.74
C SER A 337 44.65 -51.28 -33.69
N TYR A 338 43.78 -50.79 -34.58
CA TYR A 338 43.58 -49.46 -35.19
C TYR A 338 42.06 -49.16 -35.36
N ASP A 339 41.76 -47.98 -35.91
CA ASP A 339 40.54 -47.58 -36.64
C ASP A 339 39.15 -47.64 -35.95
N ALA A 340 38.56 -46.46 -35.79
CA ALA A 340 37.13 -46.26 -35.56
C ALA A 340 36.54 -45.37 -36.66
N VAL A 341 35.40 -45.79 -37.24
CA VAL A 341 34.74 -45.07 -38.35
C VAL A 341 33.62 -44.17 -37.82
N THR A 342 33.72 -42.86 -38.08
CA THR A 342 32.61 -41.91 -37.97
C THR A 342 32.73 -40.87 -39.09
N SER A 343 31.60 -40.41 -39.64
CA SER A 343 31.53 -39.46 -40.76
C SER A 343 30.26 -38.58 -40.62
N PRO A 344 30.14 -37.44 -41.31
CA PRO A 344 30.72 -36.21 -40.76
C PRO A 344 29.72 -35.04 -40.65
N GLY A 345 30.06 -34.05 -39.82
CA GLY A 345 29.46 -32.71 -39.89
C GLY A 345 30.37 -31.78 -40.69
N MET A 346 29.80 -30.91 -41.53
CA MET A 346 30.53 -29.92 -42.32
C MET A 346 29.75 -28.60 -42.38
N ASN A 347 30.46 -27.48 -42.17
CA ASN A 347 29.95 -26.12 -42.22
C ASN A 347 30.55 -25.36 -43.44
N THR A 348 30.13 -24.10 -43.57
CA THR A 348 30.75 -22.97 -44.31
C THR A 348 30.46 -22.76 -45.81
N ASP A 349 29.98 -21.54 -46.07
CA ASP A 349 29.90 -20.73 -47.29
C ASP A 349 31.30 -20.48 -47.96
N PRO A 350 31.47 -19.75 -49.11
CA PRO A 350 30.50 -18.79 -49.69
C PRO A 350 30.44 -18.53 -51.23
N ASN A 351 29.40 -17.77 -51.60
CA ASN A 351 29.39 -16.63 -52.56
C ASN A 351 28.98 -16.80 -54.04
N PHE A 352 28.39 -15.69 -54.53
CA PHE A 352 28.37 -15.12 -55.89
C PHE A 352 27.24 -15.49 -56.89
N GLY A 353 26.55 -14.45 -57.40
CA GLY A 353 25.74 -14.49 -58.64
C GLY A 353 24.43 -13.68 -58.62
N VAL A 354 24.36 -12.57 -59.37
CA VAL A 354 23.11 -11.81 -59.62
C VAL A 354 23.01 -11.45 -61.11
N SER A 355 21.88 -11.77 -61.76
CA SER A 355 21.36 -11.08 -62.94
C SER A 355 19.90 -11.50 -63.26
N SER A 356 19.16 -10.60 -63.92
CA SER A 356 17.69 -10.62 -64.00
C SER A 356 17.13 -11.19 -65.30
N SER A 357 15.81 -11.46 -65.33
CA SER A 357 14.99 -11.32 -66.54
C SER A 357 13.59 -10.79 -66.20
N SER A 358 13.01 -10.03 -67.14
CA SER A 358 11.71 -9.35 -67.08
C SER A 358 10.73 -9.99 -68.10
N HIS A 359 9.48 -9.58 -68.35
CA HIS A 359 8.63 -8.44 -67.95
C HIS A 359 7.19 -8.92 -67.70
N TYR A 360 6.41 -8.19 -66.89
CA TYR A 360 5.23 -7.49 -67.43
C TYR A 360 4.96 -6.23 -66.58
N GLU A 361 4.97 -5.06 -67.21
CA GLU A 361 4.77 -3.78 -66.51
C GLU A 361 3.29 -3.37 -66.52
N SER A 362 2.80 -2.90 -65.37
CA SER A 362 1.73 -1.89 -65.34
C SER A 362 2.39 -0.50 -65.32
N VAL A 363 1.76 0.50 -65.93
CA VAL A 363 2.43 1.77 -66.30
C VAL A 363 2.94 2.58 -65.10
N GLY A 364 2.31 2.46 -63.92
CA GLY A 364 2.82 3.09 -62.68
C GLY A 364 4.09 2.43 -62.10
N SER A 365 4.44 1.22 -62.54
CA SER A 365 5.56 0.44 -61.98
C SER A 365 6.91 1.15 -62.10
N ASN A 366 7.14 1.95 -63.15
CA ASN A 366 8.45 2.57 -63.40
C ASN A 366 8.69 3.76 -62.46
N GLN A 367 7.67 4.58 -62.19
CA GLN A 367 7.71 5.67 -61.21
C GLN A 367 7.81 5.12 -59.78
N THR A 368 6.98 4.12 -59.46
CA THR A 368 6.99 3.42 -58.16
C THR A 368 8.37 2.82 -57.85
N LEU A 369 8.99 2.08 -58.78
CA LEU A 369 10.34 1.55 -58.60
C LEU A 369 11.41 2.65 -58.60
N GLY A 370 11.17 3.75 -59.30
CA GLY A 370 12.02 4.95 -59.28
C GLY A 370 12.12 5.54 -57.88
N ILE A 371 11.00 5.76 -57.21
CA ILE A 371 10.93 6.22 -55.81
C ILE A 371 11.63 5.22 -54.89
N LEU A 372 11.15 3.96 -54.87
CA LEU A 372 11.61 2.93 -53.94
C LEU A 372 13.09 2.54 -54.07
N LEU A 373 13.73 2.78 -55.23
CA LEU A 373 15.15 2.45 -55.45
C LEU A 373 16.09 3.67 -55.57
N ARG A 374 15.57 4.89 -55.74
CA ARG A 374 16.40 6.09 -55.96
C ARG A 374 16.18 7.21 -54.95
N SER A 375 15.07 7.20 -54.21
CA SER A 375 14.86 8.18 -53.12
C SER A 375 16.05 8.19 -52.16
N PRO A 376 16.64 9.34 -51.85
CA PRO A 376 17.72 9.42 -50.86
C PRO A 376 17.23 9.09 -49.44
N HIS A 377 15.92 9.20 -49.17
CA HIS A 377 15.32 8.91 -47.87
C HIS A 377 15.08 7.41 -47.63
N LEU A 378 15.03 6.61 -48.70
CA LEU A 378 14.81 5.15 -48.63
C LEU A 378 16.10 4.33 -48.77
N GLN A 379 17.23 4.96 -49.12
CA GLN A 379 18.52 4.28 -49.25
C GLN A 379 19.00 3.73 -47.90
N GLY A 380 19.22 2.42 -47.83
CA GLY A 380 19.59 1.69 -46.60
C GLY A 380 18.41 1.19 -45.76
N ASN A 381 17.22 1.77 -45.94
CA ASN A 381 16.04 1.49 -45.10
C ASN A 381 15.13 0.37 -45.66
N ARG A 382 15.68 -0.52 -46.51
CA ARG A 382 14.92 -1.64 -47.10
C ARG A 382 15.00 -2.89 -46.23
N ILE A 383 13.84 -3.37 -45.80
CA ILE A 383 13.69 -4.59 -45.00
C ILE A 383 13.31 -5.77 -45.93
N PRO A 384 13.91 -6.97 -45.78
CA PRO A 384 13.43 -8.17 -46.47
C PRO A 384 12.00 -8.51 -46.02
N TYR A 385 11.07 -8.67 -46.96
CA TYR A 385 9.64 -8.88 -46.61
C TYR A 385 9.42 -10.17 -45.81
N ASP A 386 10.27 -11.19 -46.02
CA ASP A 386 10.21 -12.47 -45.31
C ASP A 386 10.59 -12.35 -43.80
N ASN A 387 11.12 -11.19 -43.38
CA ASN A 387 11.34 -10.88 -41.97
C ASN A 387 10.11 -10.28 -41.27
N LEU A 388 9.01 -10.00 -42.01
CA LEU A 388 7.79 -9.44 -41.42
C LEU A 388 6.89 -10.55 -40.86
N ILE A 389 6.58 -10.44 -39.56
CA ILE A 389 5.68 -11.35 -38.84
C ILE A 389 4.40 -10.60 -38.51
N PHE A 390 3.29 -11.00 -39.12
CA PHE A 390 1.97 -10.36 -38.96
C PHE A 390 1.20 -11.03 -37.81
N GLU A 391 0.96 -10.32 -36.71
CA GLU A 391 0.32 -10.92 -35.52
C GLU A 391 -1.21 -10.78 -35.53
N SER A 392 -1.73 -9.55 -35.64
CA SER A 392 -3.17 -9.27 -35.64
C SER A 392 -3.53 -8.09 -36.56
N GLU A 393 -4.79 -8.02 -37.00
CA GLU A 393 -5.29 -6.92 -37.83
C GLU A 393 -5.81 -5.79 -36.94
N LEU A 394 -5.26 -4.59 -37.07
CA LEU A 394 -5.65 -3.41 -36.28
C LEU A 394 -6.76 -2.59 -36.95
N SER A 395 -6.71 -2.45 -38.27
CA SER A 395 -7.70 -1.68 -39.03
C SER A 395 -7.68 -2.02 -40.52
N ARG A 396 -8.81 -1.83 -41.19
CA ARG A 396 -8.99 -2.09 -42.63
C ARG A 396 -9.72 -0.92 -43.29
N GLY A 397 -9.01 -0.20 -44.14
CA GLY A 397 -9.58 0.85 -44.98
C GLY A 397 -10.03 0.34 -46.35
N ALA A 398 -10.54 1.24 -47.19
CA ALA A 398 -10.92 0.93 -48.57
C ALA A 398 -9.71 0.69 -49.51
N SER A 399 -8.52 1.13 -49.10
CA SER A 399 -7.30 1.11 -49.93
C SER A 399 -6.14 0.31 -49.33
N GLY A 400 -6.33 -0.31 -48.15
CA GLY A 400 -5.25 -1.00 -47.44
C GLY A 400 -5.63 -1.54 -46.06
N VAL A 401 -4.70 -2.27 -45.45
CA VAL A 401 -4.86 -2.95 -44.15
C VAL A 401 -3.67 -2.65 -43.23
N VAL A 402 -3.97 -2.27 -41.99
CA VAL A 402 -3.02 -2.00 -40.90
C VAL A 402 -2.98 -3.20 -39.98
N TRP A 403 -1.78 -3.71 -39.70
CA TRP A 403 -1.54 -4.87 -38.85
C TRP A 403 -0.71 -4.48 -37.63
N LEU A 404 -0.89 -5.21 -36.51
CA LEU A 404 0.03 -5.20 -35.38
C LEU A 404 1.28 -5.98 -35.79
N CYS A 405 2.12 -5.30 -36.56
CA CYS A 405 3.45 -5.72 -36.97
C CYS A 405 4.17 -4.54 -37.63
N GLN A 406 5.42 -4.77 -38.03
CA GLN A 406 6.14 -3.89 -38.93
C GLN A 406 5.60 -3.97 -40.37
N GLY A 407 4.38 -3.47 -40.65
CA GLY A 407 3.85 -3.42 -42.02
C GLY A 407 2.39 -3.01 -42.20
N VAL A 408 2.16 -1.97 -43.01
CA VAL A 408 0.85 -1.64 -43.64
C VAL A 408 0.86 -2.12 -45.09
N LYS A 409 -0.24 -2.64 -45.64
CA LYS A 409 -0.34 -3.05 -47.06
C LYS A 409 -1.42 -2.25 -47.81
N ALA A 410 -1.12 -1.80 -49.03
CA ALA A 410 -2.03 -0.99 -49.86
C ALA A 410 -2.31 -1.61 -51.26
N ASP A 411 -3.45 -1.23 -51.86
CA ASP A 411 -3.88 -1.66 -53.20
C ASP A 411 -3.58 -0.63 -54.32
N ASP A 412 -3.48 0.67 -54.02
CA ASP A 412 -2.91 1.67 -54.95
C ASP A 412 -1.42 1.91 -54.64
N VAL A 413 -0.58 1.13 -55.31
CA VAL A 413 0.85 1.02 -55.00
C VAL A 413 1.63 2.29 -55.34
N GLN A 414 1.18 3.11 -56.30
CA GLN A 414 1.95 4.30 -56.69
C GLN A 414 1.77 5.43 -55.68
N ALA A 415 0.53 5.75 -55.31
CA ALA A 415 0.26 6.76 -54.28
C ALA A 415 0.92 6.39 -52.94
N PHE A 416 0.87 5.10 -52.58
CA PHE A 416 1.50 4.59 -51.35
C PHE A 416 3.03 4.68 -51.38
N ALA A 417 3.69 4.57 -52.55
CA ALA A 417 5.13 4.77 -52.65
C ALA A 417 5.54 6.25 -52.48
N GLU A 418 4.71 7.18 -52.96
CA GLU A 418 4.91 8.62 -52.76
C GLU A 418 4.66 9.02 -51.28
N GLU A 419 3.70 8.38 -50.61
CA GLU A 419 3.47 8.47 -49.16
C GLU A 419 4.65 7.90 -48.34
N ILE A 420 5.20 6.75 -48.73
CA ILE A 420 6.39 6.14 -48.10
C ILE A 420 7.60 7.07 -48.19
N GLU A 421 7.87 7.71 -49.33
CA GLU A 421 8.96 8.68 -49.47
C GLU A 421 8.73 9.93 -48.62
N LEU A 422 7.50 10.46 -48.58
CA LEU A 422 7.16 11.61 -47.73
C LEU A 422 7.40 11.29 -46.26
N THR A 423 6.87 10.16 -45.75
CA THR A 423 7.02 9.75 -44.35
C THR A 423 8.49 9.46 -43.99
N ALA A 424 9.28 8.90 -44.92
CA ALA A 424 10.73 8.73 -44.74
C ALA A 424 11.53 10.05 -44.73
N SER A 425 10.98 11.15 -45.26
CA SER A 425 11.60 12.48 -45.21
C SER A 425 11.31 13.27 -43.93
N LEU A 426 10.29 12.86 -43.15
CA LEU A 426 9.79 13.57 -41.99
C LEU A 426 10.44 13.06 -40.69
N VAL A 427 11.24 13.92 -40.05
CA VAL A 427 11.83 13.64 -38.73
C VAL A 427 11.41 14.75 -37.76
N HIS A 428 10.43 14.46 -36.90
CA HIS A 428 9.86 15.43 -35.96
C HIS A 428 9.37 14.74 -34.67
N PRO A 429 9.48 15.36 -33.47
CA PRO A 429 9.06 14.74 -32.20
C PRO A 429 7.57 14.40 -32.04
N TYR A 430 6.73 14.73 -33.03
CA TYR A 430 5.27 14.48 -33.03
C TYR A 430 4.80 13.87 -34.38
N ILE A 431 5.69 13.19 -35.09
CA ILE A 431 5.35 12.43 -36.32
C ILE A 431 5.89 11.01 -36.12
N VAL A 432 5.04 10.00 -36.29
CA VAL A 432 5.39 8.59 -36.08
C VAL A 432 6.60 8.24 -36.95
N LYS A 433 7.65 7.76 -36.30
CA LYS A 433 8.97 7.58 -36.91
C LYS A 433 8.95 6.50 -37.99
N PHE A 434 9.48 6.84 -39.16
CA PHE A 434 9.77 5.86 -40.21
C PHE A 434 10.88 4.89 -39.76
N VAL A 435 10.66 3.59 -39.93
CA VAL A 435 11.63 2.52 -39.59
C VAL A 435 12.14 1.80 -40.85
N GLY A 436 11.30 1.67 -41.88
CA GLY A 436 11.74 1.12 -43.16
C GLY A 436 10.62 0.84 -44.15
N VAL A 437 10.99 0.17 -45.24
CA VAL A 437 10.07 -0.24 -46.30
C VAL A 437 10.41 -1.65 -46.78
N ALA A 438 9.40 -2.51 -46.90
CA ALA A 438 9.56 -3.92 -47.23
C ALA A 438 8.75 -4.30 -48.47
N TRP A 439 9.35 -5.07 -49.38
CA TRP A 439 8.63 -5.65 -50.53
C TRP A 439 9.41 -6.80 -51.16
N ASN A 440 8.71 -7.87 -51.53
CA ASN A 440 9.19 -8.87 -52.48
C ASN A 440 8.68 -8.60 -53.90
N ASN A 441 7.49 -8.00 -54.03
CA ASN A 441 6.88 -7.55 -55.27
C ASN A 441 6.00 -6.31 -54.97
N LEU A 442 5.55 -5.61 -56.02
CA LEU A 442 4.76 -4.39 -55.84
C LEU A 442 3.38 -4.62 -55.19
N THR A 443 2.80 -5.81 -55.33
CA THR A 443 1.52 -6.17 -54.70
C THR A 443 1.61 -6.55 -53.22
N ASN A 444 2.83 -6.61 -52.67
CA ASN A 444 3.15 -6.74 -51.24
C ASN A 444 4.16 -5.64 -50.83
N LEU A 445 3.92 -4.40 -51.26
CA LEU A 445 4.63 -3.24 -50.73
C LEU A 445 4.12 -2.92 -49.32
N SER A 446 5.03 -2.76 -48.37
CA SER A 446 4.70 -2.40 -46.99
C SER A 446 5.56 -1.27 -46.41
N LEU A 447 4.88 -0.26 -45.87
CA LEU A 447 5.44 0.78 -45.02
C LEU A 447 5.66 0.23 -43.61
N VAL A 448 6.86 0.45 -43.06
CA VAL A 448 7.23 0.07 -41.68
C VAL A 448 7.46 1.32 -40.85
N LEU A 449 6.61 1.53 -39.86
CA LEU A 449 6.71 2.59 -38.87
C LEU A 449 7.16 2.03 -37.52
N ASP A 450 7.68 2.89 -36.66
CA ASP A 450 7.92 2.58 -35.26
C ASP A 450 6.57 2.46 -34.54
N LEU A 451 6.43 1.44 -33.70
CA LEU A 451 5.15 1.13 -33.07
C LEU A 451 5.03 1.88 -31.74
N GLU A 452 4.56 3.13 -31.80
CA GLU A 452 4.06 3.84 -30.61
C GLU A 452 2.70 3.26 -30.18
N THR A 453 2.70 1.99 -29.78
CA THR A 453 1.63 1.41 -28.96
C THR A 453 1.66 2.07 -27.59
N ASP A 454 0.83 3.10 -27.44
CA ASP A 454 0.44 3.74 -26.16
C ASP A 454 -0.39 2.80 -25.25
N SER A 455 -0.16 1.49 -25.40
CA SER A 455 -0.72 0.35 -24.65
C SER A 455 0.39 -0.51 -24.02
N SER A 456 1.67 -0.28 -24.34
CA SER A 456 2.79 -0.76 -23.54
C SER A 456 3.22 0.35 -22.56
N PRO A 457 3.08 0.16 -21.23
CA PRO A 457 3.61 1.13 -20.28
C PRO A 457 5.10 1.36 -20.51
N PRO A 458 5.63 2.59 -20.34
CA PRO A 458 7.06 2.89 -20.55
C PRO A 458 7.95 2.03 -19.65
N SER A 459 9.26 1.94 -19.91
CA SER A 459 10.17 1.22 -19.00
C SER A 459 10.17 1.86 -17.60
N ASN A 460 10.61 1.13 -16.57
CA ASN A 460 10.66 1.71 -15.21
C ASN A 460 11.57 2.96 -15.14
N ASP A 461 12.54 3.07 -16.06
CA ASP A 461 13.49 4.17 -16.16
C ASP A 461 12.99 5.34 -17.04
N SER A 462 11.79 5.24 -17.60
CA SER A 462 11.18 6.25 -18.50
C SER A 462 9.72 6.62 -18.16
N PHE A 463 9.17 6.07 -17.08
CA PHE A 463 7.85 6.45 -16.57
C PHE A 463 7.89 7.84 -15.90
N VAL A 464 6.99 8.74 -16.32
CA VAL A 464 6.83 10.08 -15.72
C VAL A 464 5.34 10.37 -15.59
N PHE A 465 4.88 10.71 -14.38
CA PHE A 465 3.47 11.04 -14.15
C PHE A 465 3.15 12.49 -14.57
N ASP A 466 2.98 12.71 -15.88
CA ASP A 466 2.70 14.02 -16.50
C ASP A 466 1.26 14.18 -17.04
N GLY A 467 0.42 13.16 -16.89
CA GLY A 467 -0.94 13.13 -17.44
C GLY A 467 -1.06 12.71 -18.91
N THR A 468 0.00 12.22 -19.55
CA THR A 468 -0.12 11.51 -20.85
C THR A 468 -0.85 10.17 -20.72
N HIS A 469 -0.68 9.48 -19.60
CA HIS A 469 -1.27 8.17 -19.28
C HIS A 469 -1.96 8.19 -17.90
N SER A 470 -2.90 7.26 -17.69
CA SER A 470 -3.67 7.14 -16.45
C SER A 470 -3.15 6.06 -15.49
N ASP A 471 -1.89 5.62 -15.62
CA ASP A 471 -1.28 4.58 -14.77
C ASP A 471 -0.92 5.12 -13.35
N ILE A 472 -1.96 5.53 -12.64
CA ILE A 472 -1.92 6.02 -11.25
C ILE A 472 -1.42 4.92 -10.31
N ALA A 473 -1.74 3.66 -10.59
CA ALA A 473 -1.32 2.52 -9.79
C ALA A 473 0.21 2.37 -9.77
N ARG A 474 0.88 2.54 -10.92
CA ARG A 474 2.33 2.53 -11.01
C ARG A 474 2.99 3.72 -10.33
N GLN A 475 2.44 4.93 -10.48
CA GLN A 475 2.92 6.10 -9.73
C GLN A 475 2.86 5.84 -8.22
N LEU A 476 1.76 5.28 -7.71
CA LEU A 476 1.61 4.94 -6.30
C LEU A 476 2.61 3.88 -5.82
N PHE A 477 2.92 2.87 -6.64
CA PHE A 477 3.99 1.91 -6.33
C PHE A 477 5.39 2.54 -6.37
N ILE A 478 5.65 3.50 -7.29
CA ILE A 478 6.92 4.24 -7.33
C ILE A 478 7.06 5.11 -6.07
N ARG A 479 6.02 5.84 -5.67
CA ARG A 479 6.02 6.60 -4.41
C ARG A 479 6.17 5.69 -3.19
N HIS A 480 5.52 4.52 -3.16
CA HIS A 480 5.72 3.53 -2.10
C HIS A 480 7.17 3.02 -2.03
N GLN A 481 7.81 2.76 -3.18
CA GLN A 481 9.22 2.35 -3.25
C GLN A 481 10.20 3.50 -2.96
N ALA A 482 9.77 4.77 -3.09
CA ALA A 482 10.46 5.95 -2.57
C ALA A 482 10.28 6.16 -1.06
N ASN A 483 9.54 5.27 -0.38
CA ASN A 483 9.19 5.32 1.04
C ASN A 483 8.26 6.50 1.43
N ASP A 484 7.45 6.99 0.50
CA ASP A 484 6.31 7.85 0.85
C ASP A 484 5.25 7.04 1.61
N THR A 485 4.51 7.70 2.49
CA THR A 485 3.36 7.14 3.21
C THR A 485 2.07 7.89 2.91
N ARG A 486 0.94 7.25 3.20
CA ARG A 486 -0.38 7.87 3.32
C ARG A 486 -1.24 6.97 4.18
N ASP A 487 -2.23 7.58 4.83
CA ASP A 487 -3.28 6.88 5.56
C ASP A 487 -3.97 5.83 4.67
N ARG A 488 -4.43 4.76 5.31
CA ARG A 488 -5.23 3.70 4.68
C ARG A 488 -6.57 4.30 4.26
N ILE A 489 -7.34 3.53 3.51
CA ILE A 489 -8.64 3.99 3.01
C ILE A 489 -9.73 3.34 3.87
N PRO A 490 -10.43 4.10 4.74
CA PRO A 490 -11.57 3.59 5.48
C PRO A 490 -12.79 3.49 4.54
N LEU A 491 -12.73 2.52 3.62
CA LEU A 491 -13.78 2.24 2.65
C LEU A 491 -15.04 1.75 3.35
N THR A 492 -16.19 2.25 2.91
CA THR A 492 -17.51 1.72 3.31
C THR A 492 -17.69 0.23 3.00
N PHE A 493 -17.01 -0.27 1.96
CA PHE A 493 -16.81 -1.70 1.70
C PHE A 493 -15.59 -1.92 0.80
N VAL A 494 -14.90 -3.06 0.94
CA VAL A 494 -13.86 -3.48 -0.02
C VAL A 494 -14.54 -4.26 -1.17
N PRO A 495 -14.38 -3.87 -2.45
CA PRO A 495 -15.06 -4.49 -3.59
C PRO A 495 -14.81 -5.99 -3.77
N SER A 496 -15.81 -6.72 -4.28
CA SER A 496 -15.75 -8.18 -4.47
C SER A 496 -14.66 -8.61 -5.46
N ALA A 497 -14.52 -7.93 -6.59
CA ALA A 497 -13.46 -8.20 -7.58
C ALA A 497 -12.05 -8.09 -6.97
N LEU A 498 -11.84 -7.06 -6.13
CA LEU A 498 -10.59 -6.83 -5.41
C LEU A 498 -10.32 -7.93 -4.36
N LYS A 499 -11.34 -8.32 -3.57
CA LYS A 499 -11.23 -9.47 -2.64
C LYS A 499 -10.89 -10.77 -3.36
N THR A 500 -11.57 -11.07 -4.48
CA THR A 500 -11.27 -12.25 -5.30
C THR A 500 -9.83 -12.22 -5.79
N ARG A 501 -9.37 -11.10 -6.37
CA ARG A 501 -7.99 -10.94 -6.83
C ARG A 501 -6.97 -11.18 -5.71
N LEU A 502 -7.07 -10.47 -4.58
CA LEU A 502 -6.10 -10.56 -3.48
C LEU A 502 -6.08 -11.94 -2.81
N SER A 503 -7.24 -12.62 -2.75
CA SER A 503 -7.34 -13.99 -2.23
C SER A 503 -6.47 -15.00 -3.01
N THR A 504 -6.28 -14.82 -4.32
CA THR A 504 -5.38 -15.68 -5.13
C THR A 504 -3.89 -15.52 -4.78
N LEU A 505 -3.53 -14.46 -4.05
CA LEU A 505 -2.18 -14.16 -3.58
C LEU A 505 -2.00 -14.42 -2.08
N ASN A 506 -3.06 -14.82 -1.36
CA ASN A 506 -3.12 -14.95 0.10
C ASN A 506 -2.81 -13.63 0.85
N ILE A 507 -3.28 -12.52 0.27
CA ILE A 507 -3.14 -11.14 0.77
C ILE A 507 -4.51 -10.67 1.27
N ASP A 508 -4.56 -9.98 2.40
CA ASP A 508 -5.73 -9.21 2.83
C ASP A 508 -5.59 -7.75 2.37
N PHE A 509 -6.71 -7.08 2.05
CA PHE A 509 -6.68 -5.65 1.69
C PHE A 509 -6.27 -4.78 2.88
N ASP A 510 -6.66 -5.18 4.09
CA ASP A 510 -6.37 -4.44 5.32
C ASP A 510 -4.94 -4.72 5.86
N ASP A 511 -4.21 -5.67 5.26
CA ASP A 511 -2.76 -5.83 5.49
C ASP A 511 -1.93 -4.81 4.67
N LEU A 512 -2.48 -4.19 3.62
CA LEU A 512 -1.74 -3.36 2.66
C LEU A 512 -1.51 -1.90 3.16
N PRO A 513 -0.37 -1.27 2.81
CA PRO A 513 -0.15 0.17 3.02
C PRO A 513 -1.13 1.03 2.21
N GLY A 514 -1.47 2.24 2.70
CA GLY A 514 -2.48 3.11 2.09
C GLY A 514 -2.20 3.52 0.63
N LEU A 515 -0.94 3.63 0.22
CA LEU A 515 -0.56 3.83 -1.19
C LEU A 515 -0.86 2.60 -2.05
N VAL A 516 -0.54 1.41 -1.54
CA VAL A 516 -0.79 0.14 -2.24
C VAL A 516 -2.30 -0.12 -2.31
N GLN A 517 -3.07 0.17 -1.26
CA GLN A 517 -4.54 0.13 -1.29
C GLN A 517 -5.10 0.98 -2.44
N ARG A 518 -4.66 2.25 -2.59
CA ARG A 518 -5.04 3.14 -3.71
C ARG A 518 -4.62 2.55 -5.06
N ALA A 519 -3.41 1.97 -5.14
CA ALA A 519 -2.89 1.40 -6.38
C ALA A 519 -3.70 0.19 -6.87
N VAL A 520 -4.01 -0.78 -5.99
CA VAL A 520 -4.76 -1.97 -6.37
C VAL A 520 -6.24 -1.65 -6.62
N LEU A 521 -6.83 -0.67 -5.93
CA LEU A 521 -8.17 -0.17 -6.28
C LEU A 521 -8.21 0.36 -7.71
N TRP A 522 -7.32 1.30 -8.05
CA TRP A 522 -7.27 1.90 -9.39
C TRP A 522 -7.06 0.86 -10.49
N ASP A 523 -6.06 -0.01 -10.30
CA ASP A 523 -5.72 -1.07 -11.25
C ASP A 523 -6.86 -2.12 -11.41
N THR A 524 -7.67 -2.34 -10.37
CA THR A 524 -8.89 -3.17 -10.42
C THR A 524 -10.14 -2.38 -10.83
N GLY A 525 -9.98 -1.13 -11.29
CA GLY A 525 -11.07 -0.33 -11.86
C GLY A 525 -11.93 0.43 -10.86
N PHE A 526 -11.38 0.90 -9.74
CA PHE A 526 -12.12 1.67 -8.73
C PHE A 526 -11.53 3.05 -8.46
N ALA A 527 -12.41 4.03 -8.27
CA ALA A 527 -12.13 5.33 -7.66
C ALA A 527 -12.99 5.52 -6.40
N ILE A 528 -12.80 6.62 -5.67
CA ILE A 528 -13.38 6.85 -4.34
C ILE A 528 -14.28 8.08 -4.37
N ALA A 529 -15.59 7.88 -4.25
CA ALA A 529 -16.57 8.93 -4.06
C ALA A 529 -16.61 9.44 -2.61
N PRO A 530 -17.24 10.61 -2.35
CA PRO A 530 -17.38 11.17 -1.00
C PRO A 530 -17.98 10.18 0.00
N GLY A 531 -17.54 10.26 1.26
CA GLY A 531 -17.88 9.25 2.28
C GLY A 531 -17.16 7.91 2.10
N ASN A 532 -16.06 7.88 1.34
CA ASN A 532 -15.24 6.69 1.09
C ASN A 532 -16.03 5.52 0.45
N VAL A 533 -16.82 5.84 -0.57
CA VAL A 533 -17.59 4.87 -1.36
C VAL A 533 -16.77 4.47 -2.59
N PRO A 534 -16.40 3.18 -2.77
CA PRO A 534 -15.76 2.73 -4.01
C PRO A 534 -16.77 2.78 -5.17
N VAL A 535 -16.38 3.45 -6.26
CA VAL A 535 -17.15 3.53 -7.52
C VAL A 535 -16.41 2.73 -8.59
N GLN A 536 -17.11 1.78 -9.22
CA GLN A 536 -16.58 0.99 -10.33
C GLN A 536 -16.45 1.87 -11.59
N ILE A 537 -15.34 1.70 -12.29
CA ILE A 537 -15.02 2.29 -13.59
C ILE A 537 -14.87 1.16 -14.62
N TRP A 538 -15.40 1.39 -15.81
CA TRP A 538 -15.26 0.53 -16.99
C TRP A 538 -14.63 1.34 -18.14
N PRO A 539 -13.38 1.05 -18.54
CA PRO A 539 -12.79 1.57 -19.76
C PRO A 539 -13.61 1.22 -21.01
N VAL A 540 -13.73 2.18 -21.93
CA VAL A 540 -14.44 2.07 -23.21
C VAL A 540 -13.45 1.66 -24.32
N GLY A 541 -13.93 1.06 -25.41
CA GLY A 541 -13.21 1.06 -26.69
C GLY A 541 -11.88 0.29 -26.75
N GLY A 542 -11.62 -0.59 -25.78
CA GLY A 542 -10.34 -1.33 -25.67
C GLY A 542 -9.27 -0.64 -24.81
N HIS A 543 -9.57 0.51 -24.21
CA HIS A 543 -8.70 1.17 -23.24
C HIS A 543 -8.60 0.35 -21.94
N THR A 544 -7.66 0.73 -21.08
CA THR A 544 -7.37 0.11 -19.77
C THR A 544 -7.25 1.19 -18.70
N MET A 545 -7.28 0.80 -17.41
CA MET A 545 -7.07 1.76 -16.31
C MET A 545 -5.71 2.50 -16.38
N ALA A 546 -4.75 2.02 -17.18
CA ALA A 546 -3.47 2.69 -17.42
C ALA A 546 -3.51 3.74 -18.56
N ASN A 547 -4.54 3.75 -19.44
CA ASN A 547 -4.65 4.66 -20.57
C ASN A 547 -6.09 5.14 -20.89
N ILE A 548 -6.88 5.48 -19.87
CA ILE A 548 -8.18 6.20 -19.99
C ILE A 548 -8.07 7.73 -19.88
N THR A 549 -6.85 8.30 -19.85
CA THR A 549 -6.64 9.75 -19.99
C THR A 549 -6.93 10.20 -21.42
N VAL A 550 -8.04 10.93 -21.58
CA VAL A 550 -8.40 11.65 -22.82
C VAL A 550 -7.25 12.56 -23.25
N LYS A 551 -6.87 12.49 -24.53
CA LYS A 551 -5.75 13.25 -25.10
C LYS A 551 -6.19 14.66 -25.48
N MET A 552 -5.25 15.60 -25.44
CA MET A 552 -5.51 17.02 -25.77
C MET A 552 -6.11 17.23 -27.18
N HIS A 553 -5.76 16.40 -28.17
CA HIS A 553 -6.34 16.49 -29.52
C HIS A 553 -7.76 15.92 -29.63
N GLU A 554 -8.18 15.05 -28.71
CA GLU A 554 -9.56 14.54 -28.65
C GLU A 554 -10.51 15.57 -28.01
N VAL A 555 -9.99 16.32 -27.03
CA VAL A 555 -10.66 17.50 -26.45
C VAL A 555 -10.80 18.62 -27.50
N ASP A 556 -9.71 18.96 -28.19
CA ASP A 556 -9.70 19.91 -29.31
C ASP A 556 -10.69 19.48 -30.42
N GLY A 557 -10.69 18.19 -30.75
CA GLY A 557 -11.57 17.56 -31.75
C GLY A 557 -13.06 17.46 -31.39
N VAL A 558 -13.47 17.85 -30.19
CA VAL A 558 -14.89 18.03 -29.82
C VAL A 558 -15.27 19.51 -29.58
N ASP A 559 -14.50 20.47 -30.11
CA ASP A 559 -14.73 21.91 -29.97
C ASP A 559 -14.69 22.41 -28.50
N CYS A 560 -13.79 21.85 -27.67
CA CYS A 560 -13.58 22.27 -26.28
C CYS A 560 -12.38 23.22 -26.13
N ASP A 561 -12.60 24.41 -25.57
CA ASP A 561 -11.53 25.34 -25.19
C ASP A 561 -10.72 24.81 -23.98
N PHE A 562 -9.40 24.94 -24.04
CA PHE A 562 -8.48 24.72 -22.92
C PHE A 562 -7.58 25.94 -22.66
N THR A 563 -7.02 26.01 -21.45
CA THR A 563 -6.02 27.00 -21.03
C THR A 563 -4.66 26.32 -20.94
N ASN A 564 -3.65 26.89 -21.60
CA ASN A 564 -2.26 26.46 -21.46
C ASN A 564 -1.67 27.02 -20.16
N CYS A 565 -1.12 26.13 -19.32
CA CYS A 565 -0.54 26.46 -18.03
C CYS A 565 0.94 26.06 -18.00
N SER A 566 1.82 26.96 -17.56
CA SER A 566 3.24 26.66 -17.39
C SER A 566 3.48 25.95 -16.07
N GLN A 567 4.19 24.81 -16.09
CA GLN A 567 4.58 24.03 -14.91
C GLN A 567 6.04 24.34 -14.48
N PRO A 568 6.44 24.03 -13.23
CA PRO A 568 7.80 24.31 -12.72
C PRO A 568 8.95 23.69 -13.51
N ASN A 569 8.72 22.53 -14.11
CA ASN A 569 9.64 21.84 -15.02
C ASN A 569 9.70 22.46 -16.45
N ASN A 570 9.05 23.61 -16.67
CA ASN A 570 8.90 24.30 -17.95
C ASN A 570 8.18 23.47 -19.04
N VAL A 571 7.36 22.49 -18.62
CA VAL A 571 6.41 21.78 -19.49
C VAL A 571 5.10 22.57 -19.56
N THR A 572 4.43 22.53 -20.71
CA THR A 572 3.08 23.08 -20.89
C THR A 572 2.04 22.02 -20.51
N ALA A 573 1.26 22.32 -19.47
CA ALA A 573 0.05 21.60 -19.14
C ALA A 573 -1.20 22.25 -19.75
N TYR A 574 -2.29 21.50 -19.75
CA TYR A 574 -3.57 21.85 -20.37
C TYR A 574 -4.69 21.68 -19.34
N TYR A 575 -5.61 22.64 -19.29
CA TYR A 575 -6.69 22.70 -18.30
C TYR A 575 -8.00 23.10 -18.97
N THR A 576 -9.11 22.39 -18.76
CA THR A 576 -10.39 22.72 -19.41
C THR A 576 -10.81 24.17 -19.12
N ARG A 577 -11.25 24.87 -20.17
CA ARG A 577 -11.77 26.23 -20.10
C ARG A 577 -13.24 26.31 -20.49
N SER A 578 -13.65 25.73 -21.62
CA SER A 578 -15.07 25.67 -22.00
C SER A 578 -15.39 24.34 -22.67
N CYS A 579 -16.35 23.62 -22.10
CA CYS A 579 -16.91 22.37 -22.60
C CYS A 579 -18.35 22.25 -22.08
N THR A 580 -19.28 21.85 -22.93
CA THR A 580 -20.55 21.28 -22.48
C THR A 580 -20.33 19.87 -21.93
N GLY A 581 -21.27 19.37 -21.11
CA GLY A 581 -21.20 17.99 -20.63
C GLY A 581 -21.39 16.94 -21.73
N TYR A 582 -22.04 17.31 -22.84
CA TYR A 582 -22.17 16.45 -24.02
C TYR A 582 -20.80 16.24 -24.71
N GLN A 583 -20.06 17.32 -24.98
CA GLN A 583 -18.72 17.24 -25.59
C GLN A 583 -17.78 16.39 -24.72
N MET A 584 -17.71 16.68 -23.42
CA MET A 584 -16.83 15.93 -22.51
C MET A 584 -17.23 14.47 -22.37
N GLY A 585 -18.54 14.18 -22.30
CA GLY A 585 -19.06 12.81 -22.25
C GLY A 585 -18.74 12.02 -23.53
N ASN A 586 -18.82 12.65 -24.69
CA ASN A 586 -18.55 12.01 -25.99
C ASN A 586 -17.05 11.70 -26.21
N THR A 587 -16.14 12.44 -25.57
CA THR A 587 -14.68 12.18 -25.64
C THR A 587 -14.14 11.34 -24.46
N SER A 588 -14.98 10.97 -23.49
CA SER A 588 -14.55 10.23 -22.28
C SER A 588 -14.24 8.76 -22.57
N HIS A 589 -13.04 8.29 -22.21
CA HIS A 589 -12.60 6.90 -22.40
C HIS A 589 -13.12 5.92 -21.33
N CYS A 590 -13.96 6.36 -20.40
CA CYS A 590 -14.49 5.54 -19.31
C CYS A 590 -15.96 5.81 -19.01
N VAL A 591 -16.64 4.79 -18.49
CA VAL A 591 -17.94 4.88 -17.82
C VAL A 591 -17.76 4.59 -16.34
N ALA A 592 -18.45 5.29 -15.45
CA ALA A 592 -18.38 5.10 -14.01
C ALA A 592 -19.76 4.92 -13.37
N ASP A 593 -19.84 4.09 -12.32
CA ASP A 593 -21.10 3.72 -11.67
C ASP A 593 -21.74 4.89 -10.91
N VAL A 594 -23.06 4.85 -10.74
CA VAL A 594 -23.85 5.97 -10.20
C VAL A 594 -23.67 6.11 -8.69
N PHE A 595 -23.36 7.32 -8.22
CA PHE A 595 -23.20 7.65 -6.80
C PHE A 595 -23.82 9.01 -6.44
N GLU A 596 -23.98 9.28 -5.14
CA GLU A 596 -24.48 10.55 -4.62
C GLU A 596 -23.32 11.46 -4.16
N ASP A 597 -23.15 12.62 -4.80
CA ASP A 597 -22.21 13.65 -4.37
C ASP A 597 -22.96 14.86 -3.78
N LYS A 598 -23.14 14.85 -2.46
CA LYS A 598 -23.82 15.94 -1.73
C LYS A 598 -23.07 17.29 -1.84
N GLY A 599 -21.79 17.28 -2.20
CA GLY A 599 -20.97 18.48 -2.42
C GLY A 599 -20.94 18.99 -3.86
N ALA A 600 -21.48 18.25 -4.84
CA ALA A 600 -21.38 18.58 -6.28
C ALA A 600 -21.84 20.01 -6.60
N ARG A 601 -22.97 20.45 -6.02
CA ARG A 601 -23.57 21.77 -6.29
C ARG A 601 -22.73 22.96 -5.82
N GLY A 602 -21.71 22.73 -5.00
CA GLY A 602 -20.72 23.75 -4.60
C GLY A 602 -19.38 23.62 -5.32
N TYR A 603 -19.20 22.60 -6.17
CA TYR A 603 -17.90 22.22 -6.72
C TYR A 603 -17.84 22.35 -8.25
N LEU A 604 -17.29 23.47 -8.72
CA LEU A 604 -16.93 23.68 -10.12
C LEU A 604 -15.40 23.64 -10.26
N GLY A 605 -14.84 22.46 -10.02
CA GLY A 605 -13.46 22.13 -10.39
C GLY A 605 -13.31 21.97 -11.91
N ASN A 606 -12.19 21.44 -12.38
CA ASN A 606 -12.01 21.18 -13.81
C ASN A 606 -12.58 19.82 -14.23
N MET A 607 -13.09 19.75 -15.46
CA MET A 607 -13.67 18.53 -16.03
C MET A 607 -12.60 17.58 -16.61
N TRP A 608 -11.56 18.16 -17.23
CA TRP A 608 -10.38 17.47 -17.71
C TRP A 608 -9.13 18.32 -17.43
N ALA A 609 -8.00 17.66 -17.23
CA ALA A 609 -6.69 18.29 -17.18
C ALA A 609 -5.60 17.31 -17.57
N ARG A 610 -4.61 17.81 -18.31
CA ARG A 610 -3.36 17.10 -18.61
C ARG A 610 -2.20 17.91 -18.05
N GLY A 611 -1.65 17.40 -16.96
CA GLY A 611 -0.38 17.77 -16.36
C GLY A 611 -0.12 16.85 -15.17
N GLY A 612 1.11 16.80 -14.69
CA GLY A 612 1.39 16.19 -13.40
C GLY A 612 2.66 16.74 -12.76
N ASP A 613 2.76 16.53 -11.46
CA ASP A 613 4.01 16.62 -10.72
C ASP A 613 4.61 15.19 -10.66
N PRO A 614 5.82 14.95 -11.20
CA PRO A 614 6.44 13.62 -11.18
C PRO A 614 6.61 13.03 -9.78
N ASP A 615 6.70 13.89 -8.75
CA ASP A 615 6.83 13.49 -7.34
C ASP A 615 5.47 13.40 -6.61
N VAL A 616 4.34 13.58 -7.30
CA VAL A 616 3.02 13.54 -6.66
C VAL A 616 2.70 12.16 -6.08
N VAL A 617 2.09 12.16 -4.89
CA VAL A 617 1.30 11.03 -4.40
C VAL A 617 -0.13 11.25 -4.87
N PRO A 618 -0.59 10.61 -5.97
CA PRO A 618 -1.91 10.90 -6.52
C PRO A 618 -3.02 10.37 -5.61
N GLU A 619 -4.15 11.08 -5.61
CA GLU A 619 -5.43 10.55 -5.15
C GLU A 619 -6.19 9.85 -6.30
N ILE A 620 -7.33 9.25 -5.96
CA ILE A 620 -8.31 8.71 -6.92
C ILE A 620 -9.74 9.16 -6.51
N VAL A 621 -9.91 10.46 -6.21
CA VAL A 621 -11.21 10.99 -5.75
C VAL A 621 -12.15 11.19 -6.94
N MET A 622 -13.30 10.53 -6.93
CA MET A 622 -14.38 10.75 -7.88
C MET A 622 -15.28 11.89 -7.40
N ARG A 623 -15.63 12.84 -8.28
CA ARG A 623 -16.55 13.96 -8.02
C ARG A 623 -17.60 14.06 -9.14
N ASP A 624 -18.82 14.42 -8.79
CA ASP A 624 -19.85 14.79 -9.78
C ASP A 624 -19.77 16.29 -10.05
N HIS A 625 -19.50 16.67 -11.30
CA HIS A 625 -19.64 18.04 -11.78
C HIS A 625 -21.00 18.15 -12.46
N THR A 626 -21.99 18.70 -11.75
CA THR A 626 -23.35 18.92 -12.25
C THR A 626 -23.65 20.41 -12.35
N TRP A 627 -24.05 20.87 -13.54
CA TRP A 627 -24.44 22.25 -13.83
C TRP A 627 -25.55 22.31 -14.89
N THR A 628 -26.06 23.50 -15.17
CA THR A 628 -27.17 23.70 -16.12
C THR A 628 -26.83 24.84 -17.08
N GLU A 629 -27.04 24.60 -18.37
CA GLU A 629 -26.75 25.52 -19.47
C GLU A 629 -28.03 25.80 -20.25
N ASP A 630 -28.28 27.06 -20.63
CA ASP A 630 -29.42 27.41 -21.49
C ASP A 630 -29.01 27.24 -22.96
N ILE A 631 -29.34 26.08 -23.55
CA ILE A 631 -28.97 25.71 -24.91
C ILE A 631 -30.23 25.62 -25.77
N ALA A 632 -30.40 26.57 -26.69
CA ALA A 632 -31.60 26.69 -27.53
C ALA A 632 -31.85 25.43 -28.38
N GLU A 633 -30.78 24.78 -28.84
CA GLU A 633 -30.78 23.55 -29.63
C GLU A 633 -31.36 22.35 -28.87
N PHE A 634 -31.24 22.32 -27.54
CA PHE A 634 -31.85 21.31 -26.67
C PHE A 634 -33.20 21.74 -26.06
N GLY A 635 -33.71 22.91 -26.44
CA GLY A 635 -34.98 23.46 -25.95
C GLY A 635 -34.87 24.33 -24.70
N GLY A 636 -33.66 24.74 -24.32
CA GLY A 636 -33.35 25.66 -23.23
C GLY A 636 -32.50 25.03 -22.13
N ASN A 637 -32.75 25.42 -20.87
CA ASN A 637 -32.08 24.91 -19.66
C ASN A 637 -31.92 23.38 -19.65
N THR A 638 -30.71 22.91 -19.93
CA THR A 638 -30.29 21.51 -19.97
C THR A 638 -29.28 21.26 -18.85
N THR A 639 -29.57 20.30 -17.98
CA THR A 639 -28.65 19.92 -16.88
C THR A 639 -27.70 18.83 -17.35
N PHE A 640 -26.41 19.06 -17.19
CA PHE A 640 -25.35 18.09 -17.44
C PHE A 640 -24.76 17.60 -16.12
N SER A 641 -24.25 16.36 -16.13
CA SER A 641 -23.50 15.74 -15.03
C SER A 641 -22.37 14.92 -15.65
N VAL A 642 -21.13 15.22 -15.26
CA VAL A 642 -19.92 14.50 -15.68
C VAL A 642 -19.16 14.06 -14.44
N TYR A 643 -18.84 12.77 -14.36
CA TYR A 643 -18.04 12.22 -13.27
C TYR A 643 -16.56 12.39 -13.60
N VAL A 644 -15.76 12.83 -12.64
CA VAL A 644 -14.33 13.10 -12.87
C VAL A 644 -13.50 12.54 -11.73
N VAL A 645 -12.46 11.77 -12.08
CA VAL A 645 -11.43 11.31 -11.15
C VAL A 645 -10.34 12.36 -11.05
N HIS A 646 -10.02 12.79 -9.83
CA HIS A 646 -9.04 13.82 -9.53
C HIS A 646 -7.86 13.25 -8.75
N THR A 647 -6.64 13.63 -9.15
CA THR A 647 -5.40 13.15 -8.51
C THR A 647 -4.94 13.96 -7.30
N ILE A 648 -5.71 14.96 -6.84
CA ILE A 648 -5.48 15.66 -5.57
C ILE A 648 -6.80 15.89 -4.83
N PRO A 649 -6.78 16.22 -3.52
CA PRO A 649 -7.99 16.57 -2.78
C PRO A 649 -8.67 17.82 -3.37
N SER A 650 -9.99 17.78 -3.52
CA SER A 650 -10.80 18.83 -4.16
C SER A 650 -10.57 20.26 -3.63
N LEU A 651 -10.27 20.42 -2.34
CA LEU A 651 -9.95 21.73 -1.73
C LEU A 651 -8.60 22.33 -2.21
N LYS A 652 -7.78 21.55 -2.93
CA LYS A 652 -6.48 21.96 -3.47
C LYS A 652 -6.49 22.16 -4.99
N GLU A 653 -7.58 21.82 -5.68
CA GLU A 653 -7.72 22.07 -7.13
C GLU A 653 -7.84 23.57 -7.45
N ALA A 654 -7.51 23.93 -8.68
CA ALA A 654 -7.79 25.27 -9.18
C ALA A 654 -9.28 25.37 -9.60
N PRO A 655 -9.91 26.54 -9.47
CA PRO A 655 -11.24 26.75 -10.05
C PRO A 655 -11.20 26.55 -11.57
N TRP A 656 -12.31 26.09 -12.16
CA TRP A 656 -12.49 25.98 -13.62
C TRP A 656 -11.99 27.25 -14.34
N SER A 657 -11.25 27.07 -15.45
CA SER A 657 -10.64 28.15 -16.24
C SER A 657 -9.55 28.96 -15.51
N LYS A 658 -8.85 28.37 -14.52
CA LYS A 658 -7.68 28.95 -13.85
C LYS A 658 -6.53 27.95 -13.76
N CYS A 659 -5.33 28.37 -14.15
CA CYS A 659 -4.11 27.62 -13.80
C CYS A 659 -3.87 27.66 -12.28
N PRO A 660 -3.21 26.64 -11.70
CA PRO A 660 -2.75 26.66 -10.32
C PRO A 660 -1.90 27.89 -9.99
N LYS A 661 -2.12 28.48 -8.81
CA LYS A 661 -1.34 29.62 -8.32
C LYS A 661 0.06 29.20 -7.85
N ASN A 662 0.95 30.19 -7.76
CA ASN A 662 2.27 30.10 -7.12
C ASN A 662 3.22 29.04 -7.71
N GLY A 663 3.12 28.74 -9.01
CA GLY A 663 3.99 27.76 -9.65
C GLY A 663 3.78 26.34 -9.13
N ARG A 664 2.52 25.94 -8.92
CA ARG A 664 2.16 24.52 -8.70
C ARG A 664 1.95 23.83 -10.05
N TYR A 665 2.25 22.53 -10.10
CA TYR A 665 1.92 21.69 -11.24
C TYR A 665 0.39 21.60 -11.44
N VAL A 666 -0.04 21.43 -12.69
CA VAL A 666 -1.40 21.01 -13.05
C VAL A 666 -1.60 19.53 -12.72
N THR A 667 -2.85 19.14 -12.47
CA THR A 667 -3.29 17.79 -12.11
C THR A 667 -3.64 16.94 -13.33
N VAL A 668 -3.76 15.62 -13.11
CA VAL A 668 -4.51 14.76 -14.01
C VAL A 668 -5.96 14.75 -13.52
N SER A 669 -6.90 15.05 -14.41
CA SER A 669 -8.33 14.88 -14.13
C SER A 669 -8.97 14.13 -15.29
N ILE A 670 -9.57 12.97 -14.97
CA ILE A 670 -10.04 11.98 -15.95
C ILE A 670 -11.57 12.00 -15.98
N PRO A 671 -12.21 12.46 -17.06
CA PRO A 671 -13.66 12.45 -17.18
C PRO A 671 -14.17 11.05 -17.56
N CYS A 672 -15.23 10.62 -16.88
CA CYS A 672 -16.00 9.42 -17.20
C CYS A 672 -17.49 9.77 -17.36
N VAL A 673 -18.17 9.04 -18.24
CA VAL A 673 -19.63 9.14 -18.41
C VAL A 673 -20.35 8.35 -17.31
N ARG A 674 -21.55 8.77 -16.94
CA ARG A 674 -22.38 8.04 -15.96
C ARG A 674 -22.92 6.72 -16.53
N ARG A 675 -22.96 5.69 -15.68
CA ARG A 675 -23.46 4.35 -16.02
C ARG A 675 -24.96 4.31 -16.40
N ASP A 676 -25.78 5.22 -15.88
CA ASP A 676 -27.22 5.30 -16.16
C ASP A 676 -27.56 5.86 -17.55
N HIS A 677 -26.60 6.43 -18.27
CA HIS A 677 -26.77 6.87 -19.66
C HIS A 677 -26.78 5.69 -20.67
N PHE A 678 -26.43 4.47 -20.25
CA PHE A 678 -26.23 3.32 -21.14
C PHE A 678 -27.05 2.09 -20.75
N THR A 679 -27.43 1.30 -21.76
CA THR A 679 -28.05 -0.02 -21.55
C THR A 679 -27.00 -1.08 -21.22
N ASP A 680 -27.41 -2.13 -20.51
CA ASP A 680 -26.53 -3.26 -20.15
C ASP A 680 -25.93 -3.93 -21.40
N ALA A 681 -26.68 -3.96 -22.51
CA ALA A 681 -26.23 -4.49 -23.79
C ALA A 681 -25.15 -3.63 -24.45
N PHE A 682 -25.22 -2.30 -24.32
CA PHE A 682 -24.14 -1.41 -24.76
C PHE A 682 -22.89 -1.61 -23.89
N MET A 683 -23.06 -1.60 -22.56
CA MET A 683 -21.94 -1.80 -21.63
C MET A 683 -21.19 -3.12 -21.88
N ALA A 684 -21.92 -4.21 -22.07
CA ALA A 684 -21.34 -5.54 -22.36
C ALA A 684 -20.67 -5.65 -23.74
N ALA A 685 -20.94 -4.74 -24.68
CA ALA A 685 -20.36 -4.74 -26.03
C ALA A 685 -19.24 -3.70 -26.23
N ASN A 686 -19.27 -2.59 -25.48
CA ASN A 686 -18.42 -1.42 -25.69
C ASN A 686 -17.43 -1.14 -24.56
N THR A 687 -17.52 -1.83 -23.42
CA THR A 687 -16.67 -1.58 -22.24
C THR A 687 -16.00 -2.85 -21.69
N THR A 688 -14.88 -2.66 -21.00
CA THR A 688 -14.12 -3.71 -20.32
C THR A 688 -14.29 -3.59 -18.81
N THR A 689 -14.55 -4.70 -18.10
CA THR A 689 -14.46 -4.74 -16.62
C THR A 689 -13.01 -5.00 -16.21
N PRO A 690 -12.32 -4.08 -15.51
CA PRO A 690 -10.92 -4.29 -15.12
C PRO A 690 -10.75 -5.41 -14.10
N THR A 691 -9.76 -6.28 -14.31
CA THR A 691 -9.40 -7.37 -13.39
C THR A 691 -8.08 -7.14 -12.66
N GLY A 692 -7.41 -6.02 -12.91
CA GLY A 692 -6.03 -5.78 -12.51
C GLY A 692 -4.99 -6.15 -13.57
N SER A 693 -3.88 -5.41 -13.63
CA SER A 693 -2.76 -5.67 -14.51
C SER A 693 -1.85 -6.80 -14.00
N ALA A 694 -1.12 -7.44 -14.91
CA ALA A 694 -0.08 -8.39 -14.58
C ALA A 694 1.10 -7.74 -13.81
N TRP A 695 1.36 -6.44 -14.04
CA TRP A 695 2.42 -5.69 -13.39
C TRP A 695 2.15 -5.52 -11.88
N VAL A 696 0.98 -4.96 -11.51
CA VAL A 696 0.58 -4.82 -10.10
C VAL A 696 0.44 -6.19 -9.43
N THR A 697 -0.10 -7.19 -10.14
CA THR A 697 -0.24 -8.56 -9.60
C THR A 697 1.11 -9.20 -9.28
N THR A 698 2.14 -8.96 -10.10
CA THR A 698 3.51 -9.40 -9.82
C THR A 698 4.08 -8.69 -8.59
N ARG A 699 3.96 -7.35 -8.53
CA ARG A 699 4.43 -6.56 -7.38
C ARG A 699 3.82 -6.99 -6.06
N LEU A 700 2.50 -7.17 -6.02
CA LEU A 700 1.79 -7.68 -4.84
C LEU A 700 2.32 -9.05 -4.39
N LYS A 701 2.58 -9.95 -5.34
CA LYS A 701 3.10 -11.28 -5.02
C LYS A 701 4.53 -11.22 -4.46
N ASP A 702 5.40 -10.41 -5.06
CA ASP A 702 6.82 -10.32 -4.68
C ASP A 702 7.01 -9.60 -3.34
N GLU A 703 6.19 -8.58 -3.04
CA GLU A 703 6.33 -7.72 -1.86
C GLU A 703 5.45 -8.20 -0.67
N PHE A 704 4.29 -8.84 -0.92
CA PHE A 704 3.30 -9.20 0.12
C PHE A 704 2.83 -10.66 0.11
N GLY A 705 3.19 -11.47 -0.90
CA GLY A 705 2.70 -12.85 -1.07
C GLY A 705 3.20 -13.85 0.00
N ARG A 706 2.37 -14.85 0.33
CA ARG A 706 2.63 -15.84 1.39
C ARG A 706 2.77 -17.28 0.86
N ASP A 707 4.00 -17.79 0.79
CA ASP A 707 4.31 -19.16 0.33
C ASP A 707 3.92 -20.26 1.35
N GLU A 708 2.93 -21.08 1.02
CA GLU A 708 2.49 -22.24 1.82
C GLU A 708 3.58 -23.32 2.02
N SER A 709 4.55 -23.39 1.10
CA SER A 709 5.59 -24.44 1.06
C SER A 709 6.41 -24.56 2.35
N SER A 710 6.53 -23.46 3.10
CA SER A 710 7.36 -23.33 4.29
C SER A 710 6.92 -24.21 5.47
N GLY A 711 5.61 -24.38 5.69
CA GLY A 711 5.07 -25.18 6.80
C GLY A 711 5.21 -26.69 6.58
N PHE A 712 4.92 -27.15 5.36
CA PHE A 712 4.83 -28.58 5.05
C PHE A 712 6.19 -29.31 5.19
N VAL A 713 7.28 -28.67 4.77
CA VAL A 713 8.63 -29.23 4.87
C VAL A 713 9.06 -29.42 6.33
N VAL A 714 8.72 -28.48 7.21
CA VAL A 714 9.03 -28.57 8.65
C VAL A 714 8.29 -29.74 9.30
N ILE A 715 6.99 -29.91 8.99
CA ILE A 715 6.19 -31.03 9.52
C ILE A 715 6.77 -32.38 9.08
N ILE A 716 7.18 -32.53 7.82
CA ILE A 716 7.81 -33.75 7.31
C ILE A 716 9.13 -34.05 8.04
N LEU A 717 9.97 -33.04 8.30
CA LEU A 717 11.24 -33.21 9.02
C LEU A 717 11.03 -33.59 10.50
N VAL A 718 9.99 -33.06 11.16
CA VAL A 718 9.61 -33.45 12.53
C VAL A 718 9.12 -34.91 12.56
N ILE A 719 8.28 -35.32 11.61
CA ILE A 719 7.81 -36.71 11.51
C ILE A 719 8.98 -37.68 11.29
N LEU A 720 9.89 -37.37 10.36
CA LEU A 720 11.06 -38.21 10.06
C LEU A 720 12.01 -38.34 11.26
N THR A 721 12.23 -37.26 12.02
CA THR A 721 13.09 -37.31 13.22
C THR A 721 12.44 -38.10 14.37
N VAL A 722 11.13 -37.96 14.60
CA VAL A 722 10.39 -38.78 15.58
C VAL A 722 10.43 -40.27 15.20
N VAL A 723 10.18 -40.61 13.93
CA VAL A 723 10.26 -42.00 13.45
C VAL A 723 11.68 -42.58 13.61
N ALA A 724 12.72 -41.78 13.34
CA ALA A 724 14.11 -42.21 13.54
C ALA A 724 14.43 -42.48 15.04
N LEU A 725 13.96 -41.63 15.95
CA LEU A 725 14.16 -41.80 17.40
C LEU A 725 13.42 -43.03 17.94
N VAL A 726 12.15 -43.23 17.55
CA VAL A 726 11.36 -44.41 17.94
C VAL A 726 11.99 -45.69 17.38
N GLY A 727 12.42 -45.69 16.12
CA GLY A 727 13.12 -46.82 15.49
C GLY A 727 14.44 -47.17 16.17
N ALA A 728 15.22 -46.16 16.59
CA ALA A 728 16.46 -46.35 17.35
C ALA A 728 16.19 -46.93 18.75
N GLY A 729 15.16 -46.42 19.45
CA GLY A 729 14.72 -46.94 20.75
C GLY A 729 14.27 -48.41 20.67
N TRP A 730 13.44 -48.75 19.68
CA TRP A 730 12.97 -50.12 19.43
C TRP A 730 14.13 -51.08 19.11
N PHE A 731 15.08 -50.66 18.26
CA PHE A 731 16.25 -51.47 17.93
C PHE A 731 17.18 -51.67 19.14
N GLY A 732 17.34 -50.64 19.98
CA GLY A 732 18.05 -50.71 21.26
C GLY A 732 17.41 -51.68 22.25
N TYR A 733 16.08 -51.58 22.44
CA TYR A 733 15.30 -52.48 23.28
C TYR A 733 15.41 -53.93 22.81
N ARG A 734 15.19 -54.19 21.51
CA ARG A 734 15.32 -55.53 20.92
C ARG A 734 16.72 -56.11 21.13
N ARG A 735 17.79 -55.34 20.89
CA ARG A 735 19.16 -55.80 21.18
C ARG A 735 19.40 -56.09 22.66
N ARG A 736 18.80 -55.32 23.57
CA ARG A 736 18.89 -55.56 25.02
C ARG A 736 18.16 -56.86 25.40
N ALA A 737 16.99 -57.13 24.84
CA ALA A 737 16.26 -58.39 25.01
C ALA A 737 17.06 -59.59 24.47
N GLU A 738 17.59 -59.50 23.24
CA GLU A 738 18.44 -60.55 22.64
C GLU A 738 19.73 -60.80 23.43
N PHE A 739 20.28 -59.77 24.11
CA PHE A 739 21.46 -59.90 24.97
C PHE A 739 21.13 -60.49 26.35
N LEU A 740 19.96 -60.17 26.92
CA LEU A 740 19.48 -60.76 28.18
C LEU A 740 19.14 -62.25 27.98
N ALA A 741 18.43 -62.59 26.91
CA ALA A 741 18.10 -63.99 26.55
C ALA A 741 19.35 -64.85 26.31
N LYS A 742 20.46 -64.25 25.85
CA LYS A 742 21.77 -64.92 25.74
C LYS A 742 22.58 -64.96 27.04
N ARG A 743 22.18 -64.24 28.09
CA ARG A 743 22.78 -64.31 29.42
C ARG A 743 22.08 -65.34 30.32
N SER A 744 20.80 -65.62 30.08
CA SER A 744 20.02 -66.69 30.71
C SER A 744 20.15 -68.04 29.99
N GLY A 745 21.35 -68.37 29.51
CA GLY A 745 21.58 -69.55 28.68
C GLY A 745 21.64 -70.85 29.47
N GLY A 746 20.50 -71.55 29.64
CA GLY A 746 20.51 -72.95 30.07
C GLY A 746 19.41 -73.41 31.02
N LEU A 747 18.14 -73.37 30.58
CA LEU A 747 17.22 -74.49 30.81
C LEU A 747 16.20 -74.53 29.66
N GLN A 748 15.74 -75.72 29.28
CA GLN A 748 14.76 -75.94 28.21
C GLN A 748 13.50 -76.64 28.78
N PRO A 749 12.40 -76.71 28.01
CA PRO A 749 11.08 -76.38 28.56
C PRO A 749 10.26 -77.60 28.95
N GLU A 750 9.21 -77.35 29.73
CA GLU A 750 8.01 -78.18 29.69
C GLU A 750 6.75 -77.31 29.57
N GLU A 751 5.79 -77.85 28.83
CA GLU A 751 4.38 -77.50 28.80
C GLU A 751 3.72 -77.83 30.16
N LEU A 752 2.48 -77.44 30.53
CA LEU A 752 1.46 -76.58 29.93
C LEU A 752 0.56 -76.02 31.07
N LEU A 753 -0.26 -75.01 30.74
CA LEU A 753 -1.60 -74.72 31.30
C LEU A 753 -2.08 -75.50 32.56
N SER A 754 -1.79 -74.96 33.75
CA SER A 754 -2.79 -74.82 34.82
C SER A 754 -2.30 -73.81 35.89
N GLY A 755 -3.16 -72.97 36.48
CA GLY A 755 -4.55 -72.69 36.11
C GLY A 755 -5.18 -71.59 36.98
N VAL A 756 -6.32 -71.09 36.51
CA VAL A 756 -7.47 -70.59 37.27
C VAL A 756 -7.27 -69.44 38.28
N GLU A 757 -8.03 -68.38 38.04
CA GLU A 757 -8.66 -67.46 39.00
C GLU A 757 -8.31 -67.61 40.51
N ARG A 758 -7.75 -66.54 41.10
CA ARG A 758 -8.22 -65.81 42.30
C ARG A 758 -7.04 -65.09 42.97
N HIS A 759 -7.15 -63.77 43.13
CA HIS A 759 -7.15 -63.14 44.46
C HIS A 759 -7.42 -61.62 44.33
N GLN A 760 -8.70 -61.28 44.18
CA GLN A 760 -9.21 -60.20 45.02
C GLN A 760 -9.44 -60.74 46.43
N ALA A 761 -9.57 -59.81 47.38
CA ALA A 761 -9.83 -60.03 48.81
C ALA A 761 -8.74 -60.82 49.60
N GLY A 762 -8.13 -60.08 50.54
CA GLY A 762 -8.23 -60.49 51.94
C GLY A 762 -6.97 -61.01 52.61
N ASN A 763 -6.27 -60.13 53.34
CA ASN A 763 -5.82 -60.50 54.68
C ASN A 763 -5.79 -59.27 55.61
N MET A 764 -6.71 -59.22 56.58
CA MET A 764 -6.63 -58.29 57.72
C MET A 764 -5.74 -58.89 58.79
N LEU A 765 -5.09 -58.06 59.63
CA LEU A 765 -4.90 -58.43 61.05
C LEU A 765 -4.66 -57.21 61.97
N ARG A 766 -5.74 -56.79 62.63
CA ARG A 766 -5.81 -56.12 63.95
C ARG A 766 -4.82 -54.99 64.30
N GLN A 767 -5.38 -53.80 64.51
CA GLN A 767 -5.53 -53.25 65.87
C GLN A 767 -6.97 -52.73 66.07
N CYS A 768 -7.39 -52.47 67.31
CA CYS A 768 -8.80 -52.22 67.67
C CYS A 768 -8.97 -50.83 68.32
N GLY A 769 -10.13 -50.18 68.13
CA GLY A 769 -10.54 -49.06 69.00
C GLY A 769 -11.69 -48.18 68.50
N GLY A 770 -12.86 -48.27 69.15
CA GLY A 770 -13.79 -47.13 69.30
C GLY A 770 -15.02 -47.03 68.36
N PHE A 771 -16.20 -46.97 68.98
CA PHE A 771 -17.30 -45.98 68.86
C PHE A 771 -17.16 -44.85 67.80
N GLU A 772 -18.22 -44.32 67.16
CA GLU A 772 -19.67 -44.37 67.44
C GLU A 772 -20.57 -44.24 66.17
N ALA A 773 -21.91 -44.16 66.35
CA ALA A 773 -22.96 -44.31 65.31
C ALA A 773 -23.28 -43.03 64.48
N GLY A 774 -23.97 -43.16 63.32
CA GLY A 774 -24.21 -42.00 62.44
C GLY A 774 -25.23 -42.00 61.26
N THR A 775 -26.09 -43.02 61.06
CA THR A 775 -27.33 -42.95 60.20
C THR A 775 -27.22 -42.64 58.67
N CYS A 776 -28.34 -42.75 57.92
CA CYS A 776 -28.37 -42.79 56.44
C CYS A 776 -29.55 -42.03 55.78
N ARG A 777 -29.32 -41.43 54.60
CA ARG A 777 -30.20 -41.23 53.39
C ARG A 777 -29.50 -40.20 52.46
N ARG A 778 -29.46 -40.28 51.12
CA ARG A 778 -30.36 -40.74 50.04
C ARG A 778 -31.54 -39.80 49.74
N ASN A 779 -31.38 -39.01 48.68
CA ASN A 779 -32.32 -38.48 47.68
C ASN A 779 -31.57 -37.40 46.85
N SER A 780 -32.08 -36.81 45.76
CA SER A 780 -32.71 -37.33 44.52
C SER A 780 -32.94 -36.12 43.59
N ASP A 781 -32.88 -36.34 42.27
CA ASP A 781 -33.49 -35.51 41.20
C ASP A 781 -33.06 -34.03 40.96
N ALA A 782 -32.48 -33.83 39.76
CA ALA A 782 -32.92 -32.88 38.71
C ALA A 782 -32.63 -31.36 38.77
N ALA A 783 -32.71 -30.79 37.55
CA ALA A 783 -32.77 -29.37 37.15
C ALA A 783 -31.45 -28.55 37.10
N SER A 784 -31.50 -27.47 36.33
CA SER A 784 -30.38 -26.65 35.84
C SER A 784 -30.59 -25.15 36.17
N PRO A 785 -29.92 -24.22 35.47
CA PRO A 785 -28.81 -23.38 35.93
C PRO A 785 -29.30 -22.07 36.63
N PRO A 786 -28.42 -21.15 37.07
CA PRO A 786 -27.56 -20.36 36.17
C PRO A 786 -26.09 -20.78 36.12
#